data_AF-A0AAV2TJ87-F1
#
_entry.id   AF-A0AAV2TJ87-F1
#
_cell.length_a   1.000
_cell.length_b   1.000
_cell.length_c   1.000
_cell.angle_alpha   90.00
_cell.angle_beta   90.00
_cell.angle_gamma   90.00
#
_symmetry.space_group_name_H-M   'P 1'
#
loop_
_entity.id
_entity.type
_entity.pdbx_description
1 polymer ?
#
loop_
_entity_poly.entity_id
_entity_poly.type
_entity_poly.pdbx_seq_one_letter_code
_entity_poly.pdbx_strand_id
1 'polypeptide(L)'
;MAANQLEIAMRNNALSPTTMVSADEAVEDPGELRESVNENAAQNSANNFSNGSDASEAELSELVVLDPDHPLMRRFQLSLKDMLNKHLDQSEVALREKDEEVRREKELHVNTGCELYNFQQELAKYQMQLEKKHAEYADKEEKCKAAQTKLAQLRESYQKSLKGLNDDTKTMHNMRDEVDAVCLRLFYLNNAKDEMAGDIMVLKRASEKATTDLSKFEEDKLRQDMLVDRIQTKVDQLKEDIALYEAQITAQESEMLNNQQLLHEVEAQIVGIALDRKHLAAQWNTSLLGLQRRNEAYAALMKAFNDLKERLLVLENEQVAYRRSISKEQETHEQLTVLVNKNEADINSLKKQIAQVQSKHEADKHSYSTYQRMLQETERHLAQAQSEYSACQSEVESMRKQIEKEALKRSELEAKISQELRDRLTAKKAMDYVKKLTVNVKDQSRELVSQIAQLENQIAHYELCTASKKAENARLKEVEDEIEHEIEEKNNLISKLEAEIHHASIMVERKQGGIDILNKKLERLLHEQGGQEVGPLEALINNLSKAIAQKQEEIGELEQQWLKEQNELVQHVNEREGLVKTMSRLNKQLSILAQKKLRVDNEIAIQERERAELQRELKHLQYDTQRLNFLIAKEKTTGHNLTRENMLAETDFVRALREKEVEAVELQAKVDGLNKEREDMLNELVEVERTIMLWEKKVQLCDETRRAVDCDLGQGEMNVMRHEIHRMEVRKNSLIQQQEKLLQALERSVSKRDLIVMQADTQKNQKTKAKMRITAQRQVEDLKKRVKTTKQLTKNCSEELGEMEKQLADIEKLSEEKKTQLESEQRNVDQLAEELQSFADQKQKNLFEIQMKQHETIYWEQVREGRYRRLCPSYTSAEAEYSRQLGKVRSLLMVVDKLETEYPQVKRDMVPVRSLLERRLQAEAEKAEAQTTVTPVARPVRLVKSGEGTRSPPPEGI
;
A
#
# COMPACT_ATOMS: atom_id res chain seq x y z
N MET A 1 44.90 38.69 12.55
CA MET A 1 44.93 38.80 11.07
C MET A 1 43.70 39.64 10.72
N ALA A 2 43.88 40.91 10.36
CA ALA A 2 44.43 41.40 9.09
C ALA A 2 43.39 41.21 7.96
N ALA A 3 42.70 42.24 7.45
CA ALA A 3 43.17 43.50 6.82
C ALA A 3 43.41 43.31 5.30
N ASN A 4 43.10 44.28 4.43
CA ASN A 4 42.42 45.57 4.64
C ASN A 4 41.92 46.18 3.33
N GLN A 5 40.81 46.94 3.41
CA GLN A 5 40.59 48.21 2.67
C GLN A 5 40.70 48.06 1.12
N LEU A 6 40.87 49.05 0.23
CA LEU A 6 41.15 50.51 0.19
C LEU A 6 40.20 51.11 -0.87
N GLU A 7 39.82 52.40 -0.99
CA GLU A 7 40.14 53.71 -0.36
C GLU A 7 39.19 54.77 -1.01
N ILE A 8 39.12 56.08 -0.70
CA ILE A 8 39.41 56.90 0.50
C ILE A 8 38.56 58.19 0.38
N ALA A 9 38.30 58.89 1.48
CA ALA A 9 38.26 60.38 1.55
C ALA A 9 37.90 60.82 2.97
N MET A 10 38.89 61.06 3.84
CA MET A 10 38.67 61.70 5.15
C MET A 10 39.53 62.95 5.31
N ARG A 11 38.83 64.04 5.67
CA ARG A 11 39.17 65.03 6.70
C ARG A 11 40.49 65.82 6.65
N ASN A 12 40.29 67.11 6.90
CA ASN A 12 41.09 68.01 7.73
C ASN A 12 42.47 68.46 7.23
N ASN A 13 42.63 69.77 7.15
CA ASN A 13 43.69 70.42 7.92
C ASN A 13 43.18 71.77 8.48
N ALA A 14 43.78 72.26 9.56
CA ALA A 14 43.34 73.48 10.26
C ALA A 14 44.53 74.43 10.50
N LEU A 15 44.26 75.74 10.56
CA LEU A 15 45.08 76.82 11.14
C LEU A 15 44.24 78.13 11.01
N SER A 16 43.62 78.64 12.09
CA SER A 16 44.16 79.69 12.99
C SER A 16 43.91 81.14 12.44
N PRO A 17 44.04 82.24 13.21
CA PRO A 17 42.84 82.93 13.71
C PRO A 17 42.82 84.47 13.49
N THR A 18 41.73 85.15 13.89
CA THR A 18 41.73 86.45 14.63
C THR A 18 40.29 86.89 14.99
N THR A 19 40.13 87.33 16.25
CA THR A 19 39.04 88.09 16.95
C THR A 19 38.20 89.08 16.10
N MET A 20 36.95 89.45 16.44
CA MET A 20 36.32 89.80 17.75
C MET A 20 34.83 89.33 17.83
N VAL A 21 34.29 88.82 18.97
CA VAL A 21 33.71 89.55 20.15
C VAL A 21 32.55 90.48 19.73
N SER A 22 31.29 90.45 20.20
CA SER A 22 30.41 89.68 21.13
C SER A 22 29.03 90.45 21.10
N ALA A 23 27.88 90.10 21.71
CA ALA A 23 27.42 89.06 22.64
C ALA A 23 25.86 88.89 22.49
N ASP A 24 25.29 87.83 23.06
CA ASP A 24 24.14 87.73 24.01
C ASP A 24 22.96 88.73 23.95
N GLU A 25 21.70 88.43 24.31
CA GLU A 25 20.94 87.22 24.70
C GLU A 25 19.42 87.59 24.73
N ALA A 26 18.50 86.62 24.75
CA ALA A 26 17.19 86.72 25.45
C ALA A 26 16.35 85.43 25.32
N VAL A 27 15.92 84.88 26.47
CA VAL A 27 14.82 83.90 26.63
C VAL A 27 14.08 84.26 27.93
N GLU A 28 12.89 83.67 28.13
CA GLU A 28 12.07 83.60 29.36
C GLU A 28 10.88 84.59 29.51
N ASP A 29 9.70 83.95 29.51
CA ASP A 29 8.39 84.32 30.09
C ASP A 29 8.47 84.09 31.65
N PRO A 30 7.43 84.21 32.53
CA PRO A 30 5.98 84.43 32.29
C PRO A 30 5.21 85.34 33.30
N GLY A 31 3.89 85.51 33.06
CA GLY A 31 2.85 85.80 34.08
C GLY A 31 2.53 87.29 34.38
N GLU A 32 1.37 87.67 34.96
CA GLU A 32 0.15 86.91 35.30
C GLU A 32 -1.08 87.84 35.53
N LEU A 33 -2.30 87.28 35.42
CA LEU A 33 -3.58 87.68 36.08
C LEU A 33 -4.27 89.08 35.93
N ARG A 34 -5.51 88.99 35.40
CA ARG A 34 -6.80 89.56 35.91
C ARG A 34 -7.28 91.03 35.75
N GLU A 35 -8.56 91.11 35.32
CA GLU A 35 -9.72 91.90 35.84
C GLU A 35 -9.57 93.40 36.25
N SER A 36 -10.54 94.31 36.04
CA SER A 36 -11.82 94.33 35.26
C SER A 36 -12.49 95.74 35.34
N VAL A 37 -13.74 95.86 34.88
CA VAL A 37 -14.73 96.97 35.09
C VAL A 37 -14.75 98.11 34.04
N ASN A 38 -15.95 98.67 33.88
CA ASN A 38 -16.46 99.60 32.85
C ASN A 38 -16.80 100.98 33.48
N GLU A 39 -17.60 101.82 32.81
CA GLU A 39 -18.22 103.09 33.28
C GLU A 39 -17.35 104.37 33.15
N ASN A 40 -17.89 105.57 32.83
CA ASN A 40 -19.18 105.95 32.21
C ASN A 40 -19.13 107.42 31.66
N ALA A 41 -20.25 107.85 31.06
CA ALA A 41 -20.78 109.24 31.04
C ALA A 41 -20.03 110.41 30.34
N ALA A 42 -20.51 110.70 29.12
CA ALA A 42 -21.29 111.92 28.79
C ALA A 42 -20.71 113.37 28.80
N GLN A 43 -20.80 113.99 27.60
CA GLN A 43 -21.35 115.34 27.30
C GLN A 43 -20.54 116.64 27.54
N ASN A 44 -20.88 117.63 26.68
CA ASN A 44 -20.69 119.10 26.78
C ASN A 44 -19.26 119.68 26.59
N SER A 45 -19.09 120.94 26.14
CA SER A 45 -19.91 121.78 25.22
C SER A 45 -19.13 123.04 24.79
N ALA A 46 -19.42 123.55 23.57
CA ALA A 46 -19.39 124.95 23.11
C ALA A 46 -18.19 125.92 23.38
N ASN A 47 -17.79 126.58 22.28
CA ASN A 47 -17.57 128.03 22.13
C ASN A 47 -16.31 128.76 22.69
N ASN A 48 -15.45 129.19 21.74
CA ASN A 48 -15.32 130.58 21.22
C ASN A 48 -14.02 131.42 21.41
N PHE A 49 -13.62 132.01 20.27
CA PHE A 49 -13.07 133.37 20.04
C PHE A 49 -11.68 133.77 20.58
N SER A 50 -10.73 133.99 19.65
CA SER A 50 -10.40 135.31 19.05
C SER A 50 -9.50 135.06 17.82
N ASN A 51 -9.61 135.67 16.62
CA ASN A 51 -10.05 136.99 16.13
C ASN A 51 -8.99 138.11 16.25
N GLY A 52 -8.85 138.89 15.17
CA GLY A 52 -7.85 139.96 15.00
C GLY A 52 -6.62 139.56 14.15
N SER A 53 -6.04 140.42 13.29
CA SER A 53 -6.58 141.13 12.10
C SER A 53 -5.39 141.78 11.34
N ASP A 54 -5.69 142.60 10.33
CA ASP A 54 -4.82 143.60 9.67
C ASP A 54 -3.69 143.09 8.74
N ALA A 55 -3.15 143.89 7.81
CA ALA A 55 -3.77 144.67 6.71
C ALA A 55 -2.68 145.41 5.89
N SER A 56 -2.50 145.06 4.59
CA SER A 56 -1.75 145.83 3.56
C SER A 56 -1.65 145.01 2.26
N GLU A 57 -1.56 145.53 1.03
CA GLU A 57 -2.09 146.73 0.36
C GLU A 57 -1.64 146.64 -1.13
N ALA A 58 -2.49 147.00 -2.10
CA ALA A 58 -2.19 147.18 -3.54
C ALA A 58 -1.59 145.95 -4.32
N GLU A 59 -1.68 145.81 -5.66
CA GLU A 59 -2.43 146.52 -6.73
C GLU A 59 -3.36 145.47 -7.40
N LEU A 60 -4.67 145.65 -7.53
CA LEU A 60 -5.40 146.53 -8.44
C LEU A 60 -5.15 146.31 -9.95
N SER A 61 -6.03 145.54 -10.56
CA SER A 61 -6.56 145.76 -11.92
C SER A 61 -8.03 145.32 -11.91
N GLU A 62 -8.94 146.16 -12.41
CA GLU A 62 -10.35 146.13 -11.98
C GLU A 62 -11.15 144.90 -12.43
N LEU A 63 -12.01 144.45 -11.51
CA LEU A 63 -13.04 143.46 -11.74
C LEU A 63 -14.41 144.16 -11.74
N VAL A 64 -15.10 144.21 -12.88
CA VAL A 64 -16.49 144.70 -12.95
C VAL A 64 -17.45 143.54 -12.80
N VAL A 65 -18.01 143.37 -11.60
CA VAL A 65 -19.04 142.38 -11.25
C VAL A 65 -20.32 143.12 -10.83
N LEU A 66 -21.48 142.61 -11.28
CA LEU A 66 -22.78 143.13 -10.84
C LEU A 66 -23.09 142.63 -9.42
N ASP A 67 -23.82 143.45 -8.65
CA ASP A 67 -24.15 143.17 -7.24
C ASP A 67 -24.73 141.77 -6.99
N PRO A 68 -24.40 141.13 -5.83
CA PRO A 68 -24.87 139.79 -5.47
C PRO A 68 -26.39 139.58 -5.52
N ASP A 69 -27.17 140.63 -5.23
CA ASP A 69 -28.63 140.59 -5.18
C ASP A 69 -29.31 140.96 -6.52
N HIS A 70 -28.56 141.20 -7.60
CA HIS A 70 -29.15 141.51 -8.89
C HIS A 70 -29.99 140.31 -9.40
N PRO A 71 -31.27 140.49 -9.81
CA PRO A 71 -32.20 139.38 -10.03
C PRO A 71 -31.83 138.41 -11.16
N LEU A 72 -30.83 138.74 -11.99
CA LEU A 72 -30.24 137.84 -12.99
C LEU A 72 -29.21 136.85 -12.41
N MET A 73 -28.52 137.19 -11.31
CA MET A 73 -27.53 136.30 -10.65
C MET A 73 -28.18 135.12 -9.92
N ARG A 74 -29.46 135.24 -9.53
CA ARG A 74 -30.18 134.24 -8.74
C ARG A 74 -30.24 132.86 -9.41
N ARG A 75 -30.28 132.80 -10.75
CA ARG A 75 -30.20 131.55 -11.53
C ARG A 75 -28.83 130.86 -11.40
N PHE A 76 -27.74 131.63 -11.45
CA PHE A 76 -26.37 131.14 -11.30
C PHE A 76 -26.13 130.61 -9.88
N GLN A 77 -26.57 131.35 -8.86
CA GLN A 77 -26.48 130.95 -7.45
C GLN A 77 -27.27 129.67 -7.13
N LEU A 78 -28.50 129.54 -7.66
CA LEU A 78 -29.31 128.32 -7.51
C LEU A 78 -28.68 127.12 -8.24
N SER A 79 -28.23 127.30 -9.49
CA SER A 79 -27.56 126.23 -10.26
C SER A 79 -26.32 125.67 -9.54
N LEU A 80 -25.52 126.55 -8.94
CA LEU A 80 -24.35 126.16 -8.14
C LEU A 80 -24.74 125.36 -6.88
N LYS A 81 -25.84 125.75 -6.21
CA LYS A 81 -26.34 125.05 -5.01
C LYS A 81 -26.95 123.68 -5.34
N ASP A 82 -27.73 123.59 -6.42
CA ASP A 82 -28.35 122.34 -6.87
C ASP A 82 -27.30 121.31 -7.33
N MET A 83 -26.18 121.75 -7.91
CA MET A 83 -25.06 120.88 -8.27
C MET A 83 -24.36 120.31 -7.01
N LEU A 84 -24.03 121.17 -6.05
CA LEU A 84 -23.39 120.76 -4.79
C LEU A 84 -24.29 119.80 -3.99
N ASN A 85 -25.59 120.09 -3.88
CA ASN A 85 -26.54 119.21 -3.21
C ASN A 85 -26.61 117.84 -3.89
N LYS A 86 -26.73 117.76 -5.23
CA LYS A 86 -26.82 116.48 -5.94
C LYS A 86 -25.56 115.61 -5.79
N HIS A 87 -24.37 116.21 -5.76
CA HIS A 87 -23.15 115.48 -5.47
C HIS A 87 -23.11 114.96 -4.02
N LEU A 88 -23.67 115.71 -3.08
CA LEU A 88 -23.77 115.30 -1.68
C LEU A 88 -24.81 114.17 -1.51
N ASP A 89 -26.00 114.30 -2.10
CA ASP A 89 -27.05 113.27 -2.13
C ASP A 89 -26.52 111.95 -2.75
N GLN A 90 -25.82 112.03 -3.89
CA GLN A 90 -25.20 110.86 -4.54
C GLN A 90 -24.12 110.22 -3.68
N SER A 91 -23.30 111.04 -2.99
CA SER A 91 -22.26 110.54 -2.08
C SER A 91 -22.88 109.88 -0.85
N GLU A 92 -23.96 110.42 -0.30
CA GLU A 92 -24.67 109.80 0.83
C GLU A 92 -25.36 108.49 0.43
N VAL A 93 -25.94 108.39 -0.76
CA VAL A 93 -26.55 107.13 -1.25
C VAL A 93 -25.47 106.07 -1.44
N ALA A 94 -24.37 106.39 -2.12
CA ALA A 94 -23.25 105.47 -2.30
C ALA A 94 -22.62 105.03 -0.96
N LEU A 95 -22.56 105.94 0.02
CA LEU A 95 -22.04 105.62 1.36
C LEU A 95 -23.00 104.72 2.14
N ARG A 96 -24.32 104.94 2.05
CA ARG A 96 -25.35 104.04 2.62
C ARG A 96 -25.30 102.65 1.99
N GLU A 97 -25.18 102.56 0.67
CA GLU A 97 -25.04 101.28 -0.04
C GLU A 97 -23.79 100.52 0.41
N LYS A 98 -22.65 101.20 0.56
CA LYS A 98 -21.41 100.60 1.06
C LYS A 98 -21.48 100.22 2.54
N ASP A 99 -22.13 101.01 3.39
CA ASP A 99 -22.37 100.64 4.79
C ASP A 99 -23.27 99.40 4.92
N GLU A 100 -24.25 99.22 4.02
CA GLU A 100 -25.06 98.01 3.97
C GLU A 100 -24.31 96.79 3.42
N GLU A 101 -23.50 96.94 2.37
CA GLU A 101 -22.59 95.87 1.90
C GLU A 101 -21.65 95.44 3.02
N VAL A 102 -20.99 96.39 3.69
CA VAL A 102 -20.08 96.14 4.81
C VAL A 102 -20.82 95.51 6.01
N ARG A 103 -22.11 95.81 6.22
CA ARG A 103 -22.92 95.10 7.22
C ARG A 103 -23.16 93.64 6.82
N ARG A 104 -23.59 93.38 5.58
CA ARG A 104 -23.82 92.01 5.06
C ARG A 104 -22.56 91.16 5.12
N GLU A 105 -21.42 91.70 4.67
CA GLU A 105 -20.12 91.01 4.74
C GLU A 105 -19.69 90.71 6.18
N LYS A 106 -19.94 91.62 7.13
CA LYS A 106 -19.69 91.36 8.56
C LYS A 106 -20.60 90.28 9.14
N GLU A 107 -21.88 90.27 8.77
CA GLU A 107 -22.83 89.22 9.19
C GLU A 107 -22.44 87.86 8.60
N LEU A 108 -22.05 87.80 7.32
CA LEU A 108 -21.53 86.59 6.68
C LEU A 108 -20.20 86.12 7.29
N HIS A 109 -19.28 87.02 7.62
CA HIS A 109 -18.02 86.70 8.31
C HIS A 109 -18.28 86.15 9.73
N VAL A 110 -19.26 86.69 10.46
CA VAL A 110 -19.64 86.17 11.79
C VAL A 110 -20.28 84.78 11.65
N ASN A 111 -21.19 84.59 10.70
CA ASN A 111 -21.86 83.29 10.48
C ASN A 111 -20.86 82.21 10.05
N THR A 112 -20.01 82.48 9.07
CA THR A 112 -18.95 81.54 8.64
C THR A 112 -17.91 81.29 9.73
N GLY A 113 -17.62 82.29 10.59
CA GLY A 113 -16.81 82.10 11.79
C GLY A 113 -17.45 81.15 12.81
N CYS A 114 -18.77 81.26 13.04
CA CYS A 114 -19.52 80.35 13.90
C CYS A 114 -19.60 78.93 13.32
N GLU A 115 -19.81 78.78 12.01
CA GLU A 115 -19.77 77.49 11.31
C GLU A 115 -18.38 76.86 11.42
N LEU A 116 -17.31 77.62 11.18
CA LEU A 116 -15.93 77.14 11.30
C LEU A 116 -15.58 76.73 12.74
N TYR A 117 -16.06 77.45 13.76
CA TYR A 117 -15.93 77.05 15.16
C TYR A 117 -16.70 75.76 15.48
N ASN A 118 -17.92 75.60 14.94
CA ASN A 118 -18.69 74.36 15.08
C ASN A 118 -17.96 73.16 14.44
N PHE A 119 -17.45 73.32 13.20
CA PHE A 119 -16.64 72.30 12.54
C PHE A 119 -15.34 71.99 13.28
N GLN A 120 -14.67 72.98 13.87
CA GLN A 120 -13.52 72.75 14.76
C GLN A 120 -13.90 71.91 15.99
N GLN A 121 -15.06 72.20 16.60
CA GLN A 121 -15.54 71.44 17.76
C GLN A 121 -15.99 70.01 17.38
N GLU A 122 -16.53 69.80 16.18
CA GLU A 122 -16.83 68.47 15.64
C GLU A 122 -15.56 67.68 15.30
N LEU A 123 -14.60 68.32 14.64
CA LEU A 123 -13.29 67.74 14.32
C LEU A 123 -12.55 67.30 15.59
N ALA A 124 -12.57 68.12 16.66
CA ALA A 124 -12.01 67.74 17.96
C ALA A 124 -12.76 66.55 18.61
N LYS A 125 -14.09 66.47 18.49
CA LYS A 125 -14.87 65.29 18.93
C LYS A 125 -14.48 64.04 18.14
N TYR A 126 -14.28 64.16 16.83
CA TYR A 126 -13.86 63.04 15.97
C TYR A 126 -12.42 62.60 16.26
N GLN A 127 -11.49 63.52 16.50
CA GLN A 127 -10.12 63.19 16.93
C GLN A 127 -10.12 62.42 18.26
N MET A 128 -10.84 62.90 19.28
CA MET A 128 -10.97 62.18 20.55
C MET A 128 -11.64 60.80 20.38
N GLN A 129 -12.58 60.65 19.45
CA GLN A 129 -13.17 59.34 19.12
C GLN A 129 -12.16 58.41 18.43
N LEU A 130 -11.36 58.94 17.50
CA LEU A 130 -10.30 58.22 16.80
C LEU A 130 -9.23 57.72 17.79
N GLU A 131 -8.75 58.58 18.67
CA GLU A 131 -7.80 58.23 19.74
C GLU A 131 -8.32 57.12 20.65
N LYS A 132 -9.60 57.22 21.08
CA LYS A 132 -10.26 56.16 21.86
C LYS A 132 -10.36 54.84 21.07
N LYS A 133 -10.56 54.89 19.75
CA LYS A 133 -10.56 53.70 18.89
C LYS A 133 -9.16 53.14 18.64
N HIS A 134 -8.12 53.96 18.59
CA HIS A 134 -6.73 53.49 18.57
C HIS A 134 -6.34 52.83 19.90
N ALA A 135 -6.74 53.40 21.04
CA ALA A 135 -6.56 52.77 22.35
C ALA A 135 -7.30 51.42 22.43
N GLU A 136 -8.59 51.38 22.08
CA GLU A 136 -9.36 50.12 21.98
C GLU A 136 -8.73 49.08 21.04
N TYR A 137 -8.05 49.52 19.97
CA TYR A 137 -7.37 48.64 19.03
C TYR A 137 -6.08 48.07 19.62
N ALA A 138 -5.22 48.92 20.21
CA ALA A 138 -4.00 48.49 20.88
C ALA A 138 -4.30 47.48 22.02
N ASP A 139 -5.34 47.76 22.81
CA ASP A 139 -5.88 46.86 23.84
C ASP A 139 -6.26 45.48 23.29
N LYS A 140 -6.87 45.44 22.10
CA LYS A 140 -7.26 44.19 21.42
C LYS A 140 -6.05 43.49 20.80
N GLU A 141 -5.12 44.24 20.22
CA GLU A 141 -3.90 43.71 19.62
C GLU A 141 -3.00 43.05 20.68
N GLU A 142 -2.83 43.68 21.84
CA GLU A 142 -2.12 43.08 22.98
C GLU A 142 -2.82 41.81 23.48
N LYS A 143 -4.14 41.83 23.65
CA LYS A 143 -4.93 40.64 24.05
C LYS A 143 -4.82 39.52 23.01
N CYS A 144 -4.79 39.84 21.72
CA CYS A 144 -4.53 38.87 20.64
C CYS A 144 -3.10 38.32 20.70
N LYS A 145 -2.07 39.15 20.89
CA LYS A 145 -0.68 38.70 21.06
C LYS A 145 -0.50 37.82 22.31
N ALA A 146 -1.15 38.18 23.42
CA ALA A 146 -1.16 37.40 24.66
C ALA A 146 -1.92 36.06 24.51
N ALA A 147 -2.97 36.02 23.69
CA ALA A 147 -3.66 34.77 23.34
C ALA A 147 -2.80 33.89 22.40
N GLN A 148 -2.16 34.48 21.39
CA GLN A 148 -1.29 33.78 20.44
C GLN A 148 -0.05 33.17 21.11
N THR A 149 0.59 33.89 22.05
CA THR A 149 1.73 33.37 22.81
C THR A 149 1.32 32.22 23.73
N LYS A 150 0.18 32.31 24.42
CA LYS A 150 -0.39 31.18 25.19
C LYS A 150 -0.73 29.98 24.31
N LEU A 151 -1.28 30.21 23.11
CA LEU A 151 -1.59 29.16 22.13
C LEU A 151 -0.31 28.49 21.60
N ALA A 152 0.76 29.26 21.36
CA ALA A 152 2.07 28.75 20.97
C ALA A 152 2.70 27.91 22.09
N GLN A 153 2.68 28.38 23.35
CA GLN A 153 3.14 27.64 24.51
C GLN A 153 2.36 26.33 24.71
N LEU A 154 1.03 26.35 24.56
CA LEU A 154 0.19 25.15 24.61
C LEU A 154 0.53 24.17 23.48
N ARG A 155 0.72 24.64 22.25
CA ARG A 155 1.17 23.80 21.12
C ARG A 155 2.53 23.18 21.40
N GLU A 156 3.46 23.92 21.98
CA GLU A 156 4.78 23.40 22.36
C GLU A 156 4.68 22.35 23.48
N SER A 157 3.84 22.58 24.50
CA SER A 157 3.63 21.58 25.57
C SER A 157 2.94 20.33 25.04
N TYR A 158 1.91 20.46 24.19
CA TYR A 158 1.28 19.30 23.54
C TYR A 158 2.27 18.56 22.62
N GLN A 159 3.13 19.26 21.88
CA GLN A 159 4.15 18.62 21.05
C GLN A 159 5.23 17.92 21.89
N LYS A 160 5.59 18.45 23.06
CA LYS A 160 6.45 17.77 24.04
C LYS A 160 5.78 16.53 24.61
N SER A 161 4.49 16.60 24.99
CA SER A 161 3.73 15.45 25.47
C SER A 161 3.55 14.37 24.40
N LEU A 162 3.33 14.73 23.13
CA LEU A 162 3.26 13.80 22.01
C LEU A 162 4.62 13.16 21.69
N LYS A 163 5.73 13.88 21.85
CA LYS A 163 7.08 13.31 21.77
C LYS A 163 7.33 12.32 22.90
N GLY A 164 7.04 12.70 24.15
CA GLY A 164 7.11 11.83 25.32
C GLY A 164 6.32 10.54 25.10
N LEU A 165 5.03 10.64 24.77
CA LEU A 165 4.17 9.48 24.48
C LEU A 165 4.71 8.60 23.34
N ASN A 166 5.28 9.20 22.28
CA ASN A 166 5.90 8.46 21.19
C ASN A 166 7.17 7.71 21.66
N ASP A 167 7.99 8.33 22.50
CA ASP A 167 9.18 7.71 23.08
C ASP A 167 8.81 6.63 24.12
N ASP A 168 7.76 6.84 24.91
CA ASP A 168 7.15 5.84 25.79
C ASP A 168 6.64 4.63 24.98
N THR A 169 5.96 4.84 23.84
CA THR A 169 5.51 3.73 22.97
C THR A 169 6.65 2.97 22.30
N LYS A 170 7.80 3.62 22.06
CA LYS A 170 9.03 2.92 21.60
C LYS A 170 9.64 2.11 22.72
N THR A 171 9.76 2.66 23.94
CA THR A 171 10.25 1.88 25.08
C THR A 171 9.34 0.70 25.42
N MET A 172 8.02 0.85 25.27
CA MET A 172 7.07 -0.26 25.37
C MET A 172 7.23 -1.32 24.27
N HIS A 173 7.59 -0.93 23.05
CA HIS A 173 7.96 -1.90 22.00
C HIS A 173 9.28 -2.60 22.33
N ASN A 174 10.34 -1.86 22.66
CA ASN A 174 11.63 -2.45 23.03
C ASN A 174 11.49 -3.41 24.21
N MET A 175 10.75 -3.03 25.26
CA MET A 175 10.47 -3.90 26.42
C MET A 175 9.66 -5.14 26.04
N ARG A 176 8.76 -5.03 25.04
CA ARG A 176 8.03 -6.17 24.51
C ARG A 176 8.94 -7.10 23.70
N ASP A 177 9.79 -6.55 22.84
CA ASP A 177 10.76 -7.30 22.04
C ASP A 177 11.80 -7.99 22.96
N GLU A 178 12.20 -7.35 24.06
CA GLU A 178 13.03 -7.94 25.12
C GLU A 178 12.29 -9.07 25.86
N VAL A 179 11.01 -8.88 26.21
CA VAL A 179 10.18 -9.94 26.81
C VAL A 179 9.99 -11.12 25.85
N ASP A 180 9.69 -10.88 24.58
CA ASP A 180 9.53 -11.94 23.58
C ASP A 180 10.86 -12.66 23.30
N ALA A 181 12.00 -11.94 23.32
CA ALA A 181 13.35 -12.54 23.26
C ALA A 181 13.69 -13.37 24.51
N VAL A 182 13.30 -12.93 25.71
CA VAL A 182 13.46 -13.70 26.95
C VAL A 182 12.53 -14.92 26.95
N CYS A 183 11.30 -14.81 26.47
CA CYS A 183 10.37 -15.94 26.28
C CYS A 183 10.92 -16.97 25.30
N LEU A 184 11.48 -16.55 24.16
CA LEU A 184 12.18 -17.43 23.22
C LEU A 184 13.39 -18.10 23.88
N ARG A 185 14.21 -17.35 24.63
CA ARG A 185 15.36 -17.92 25.36
C ARG A 185 14.92 -18.93 26.43
N LEU A 186 13.82 -18.68 27.15
CA LEU A 186 13.23 -19.62 28.10
C LEU A 186 12.65 -20.86 27.42
N PHE A 187 12.03 -20.72 26.25
CA PHE A 187 11.57 -21.85 25.43
C PHE A 187 12.74 -22.74 24.99
N TYR A 188 13.82 -22.16 24.43
CA TYR A 188 15.02 -22.92 24.07
C TYR A 188 15.69 -23.58 25.29
N LEU A 189 15.77 -22.88 26.43
CA LEU A 189 16.32 -23.45 27.67
C LEU A 189 15.45 -24.57 28.25
N ASN A 190 14.12 -24.47 28.17
CA ASN A 190 13.24 -25.55 28.64
C ASN A 190 13.25 -26.76 27.70
N ASN A 191 13.29 -26.54 26.38
CA ASN A 191 13.46 -27.64 25.41
C ASN A 191 14.81 -28.35 25.65
N ALA A 192 15.91 -27.61 25.79
CA ALA A 192 17.23 -28.19 26.09
C ALA A 192 17.26 -28.92 27.46
N LYS A 193 16.52 -28.43 28.45
CA LYS A 193 16.32 -29.11 29.75
C LYS A 193 15.53 -30.41 29.60
N ASP A 194 14.48 -30.43 28.78
CA ASP A 194 13.63 -31.60 28.61
C ASP A 194 14.29 -32.65 27.68
N GLU A 195 15.10 -32.20 26.71
CA GLU A 195 16.06 -33.01 25.96
C GLU A 195 17.12 -33.62 26.88
N MET A 196 17.80 -32.82 27.71
CA MET A 196 18.77 -33.33 28.70
C MET A 196 18.12 -34.25 29.74
N ALA A 197 16.86 -34.03 30.13
CA ALA A 197 16.13 -34.96 30.99
C ALA A 197 15.84 -36.28 30.27
N GLY A 198 15.52 -36.23 28.97
CA GLY A 198 15.41 -37.39 28.09
C GLY A 198 16.73 -38.17 27.99
N ASP A 199 17.83 -37.48 27.70
CA ASP A 199 19.18 -38.06 27.63
C ASP A 199 19.63 -38.64 28.98
N ILE A 200 19.34 -37.98 30.10
CA ILE A 200 19.60 -38.52 31.44
C ILE A 200 18.76 -39.78 31.70
N MET A 201 17.51 -39.86 31.23
CA MET A 201 16.72 -41.11 31.30
C MET A 201 17.27 -42.20 30.38
N VAL A 202 17.76 -41.86 29.18
CA VAL A 202 18.40 -42.81 28.27
C VAL A 202 19.73 -43.32 28.85
N LEU A 203 20.56 -42.44 29.40
CA LEU A 203 21.81 -42.77 30.09
C LEU A 203 21.57 -43.61 31.34
N LYS A 204 20.53 -43.32 32.14
CA LYS A 204 20.12 -44.17 33.27
C LYS A 204 19.73 -45.57 32.79
N ARG A 205 18.83 -45.69 31.82
CA ARG A 205 18.44 -47.00 31.24
C ARG A 205 19.62 -47.73 30.60
N ALA A 206 20.55 -47.01 29.98
CA ALA A 206 21.77 -47.59 29.39
C ALA A 206 22.74 -48.08 30.48
N SER A 207 22.88 -47.34 31.58
CA SER A 207 23.66 -47.73 32.76
C SER A 207 23.02 -48.92 33.47
N GLU A 208 21.71 -48.89 33.71
CA GLU A 208 20.93 -50.00 34.28
C GLU A 208 21.08 -51.24 33.41
N LYS A 209 20.85 -51.12 32.09
CA LYS A 209 21.07 -52.22 31.15
C LYS A 209 22.51 -52.72 31.22
N ALA A 210 23.52 -51.84 31.18
CA ALA A 210 24.92 -52.22 31.27
C ALA A 210 25.24 -52.96 32.57
N THR A 211 24.66 -52.57 33.72
CA THR A 211 24.80 -53.34 34.96
C THR A 211 24.12 -54.71 34.91
N THR A 212 22.94 -54.83 34.27
CA THR A 212 22.28 -56.15 34.11
C THR A 212 22.95 -57.04 33.06
N ASP A 213 23.62 -56.47 32.06
CA ASP A 213 24.37 -57.23 31.06
C ASP A 213 25.74 -57.62 31.63
N LEU A 214 26.37 -56.76 32.45
CA LEU A 214 27.57 -57.09 33.22
C LEU A 214 27.30 -58.20 34.23
N SER A 215 26.19 -58.17 34.99
CA SER A 215 25.86 -59.26 35.92
C SER A 215 25.59 -60.59 35.19
N LYS A 216 25.00 -60.56 33.98
CA LYS A 216 24.89 -61.77 33.14
C LYS A 216 26.26 -62.26 32.68
N PHE A 217 27.17 -61.37 32.30
CA PHE A 217 28.55 -61.75 31.94
C PHE A 217 29.32 -62.29 33.15
N GLU A 218 29.08 -61.80 34.37
CA GLU A 218 29.62 -62.37 35.61
C GLU A 218 29.05 -63.76 35.89
N GLU A 219 27.74 -63.97 35.75
CA GLU A 219 27.11 -65.30 35.86
C GLU A 219 27.63 -66.28 34.80
N ASP A 220 27.71 -65.86 33.53
CA ASP A 220 28.20 -66.69 32.43
C ASP A 220 29.71 -66.94 32.54
N LYS A 221 30.47 -66.01 33.11
CA LYS A 221 31.88 -66.24 33.44
C LYS A 221 32.02 -67.25 34.58
N LEU A 222 31.22 -67.15 35.64
CA LEU A 222 31.16 -68.15 36.71
C LEU A 222 30.76 -69.54 36.16
N ARG A 223 29.79 -69.61 35.24
CA ARG A 223 29.41 -70.85 34.52
C ARG A 223 30.57 -71.40 33.68
N GLN A 224 31.30 -70.53 32.98
CA GLN A 224 32.48 -70.91 32.21
C GLN A 224 33.58 -71.44 33.13
N ASP A 225 33.86 -70.79 34.25
CA ASP A 225 34.94 -71.18 35.15
C ASP A 225 34.64 -72.49 35.89
N MET A 226 33.38 -72.73 36.29
CA MET A 226 32.93 -74.06 36.74
C MET A 226 33.00 -75.15 35.64
N LEU A 227 32.88 -74.79 34.37
CA LEU A 227 33.06 -75.73 33.26
C LEU A 227 34.54 -76.00 32.99
N VAL A 228 35.40 -74.97 33.07
CA VAL A 228 36.86 -75.09 32.95
C VAL A 228 37.40 -75.98 34.07
N ASP A 229 37.00 -75.78 35.32
CA ASP A 229 37.37 -76.63 36.46
C ASP A 229 36.97 -78.10 36.22
N ARG A 230 35.72 -78.36 35.80
CA ARG A 230 35.23 -79.71 35.44
C ARG A 230 35.93 -80.34 34.24
N ILE A 231 36.49 -79.54 33.33
CA ILE A 231 37.30 -80.04 32.21
C ILE A 231 38.73 -80.30 32.70
N GLN A 232 39.29 -79.43 33.52
CA GLN A 232 40.63 -79.56 34.08
C GLN A 232 40.75 -80.80 34.97
N THR A 233 39.81 -81.00 35.91
CA THR A 233 39.78 -82.21 36.76
C THR A 233 39.66 -83.50 35.94
N LYS A 234 38.91 -83.48 34.82
CA LYS A 234 38.82 -84.62 33.90
C LYS A 234 40.08 -84.81 33.07
N VAL A 235 40.72 -83.74 32.64
CA VAL A 235 41.99 -83.77 31.91
C VAL A 235 43.10 -84.32 32.80
N ASP A 236 43.10 -83.99 34.10
CA ASP A 236 44.08 -84.49 35.05
C ASP A 236 43.81 -85.96 35.44
N GLN A 237 42.55 -86.36 35.64
CA GLN A 237 42.16 -87.78 35.75
C GLN A 237 42.60 -88.60 34.52
N LEU A 238 42.37 -88.10 33.31
CA LEU A 238 42.78 -88.78 32.08
C LEU A 238 44.31 -88.86 31.91
N LYS A 239 45.09 -87.93 32.49
CA LYS A 239 46.57 -88.06 32.54
C LYS A 239 47.00 -89.15 33.51
N GLU A 240 46.34 -89.26 34.67
CA GLU A 240 46.61 -90.31 35.65
C GLU A 240 46.28 -91.70 35.05
N ASP A 241 45.14 -91.83 34.36
CA ASP A 241 44.77 -93.03 33.59
C ASP A 241 45.81 -93.35 32.50
N ILE A 242 46.21 -92.37 31.68
CA ILE A 242 47.21 -92.57 30.61
C ILE A 242 48.54 -93.04 31.20
N ALA A 243 49.06 -92.40 32.25
CA ALA A 243 50.31 -92.79 32.89
C ALA A 243 50.25 -94.21 33.49
N LEU A 244 49.09 -94.60 34.01
CA LEU A 244 48.84 -95.96 34.51
C LEU A 244 48.82 -96.98 33.36
N TYR A 245 48.19 -96.67 32.22
CA TYR A 245 48.20 -97.55 31.04
C TYR A 245 49.58 -97.63 30.37
N GLU A 246 50.36 -96.55 30.31
CA GLU A 246 51.74 -96.56 29.82
C GLU A 246 52.64 -97.45 30.70
N ALA A 247 52.47 -97.42 32.02
CA ALA A 247 53.13 -98.32 32.96
C ALA A 247 52.71 -99.79 32.78
N GLN A 248 51.44 -100.06 32.43
CA GLN A 248 50.97 -101.41 32.12
C GLN A 248 51.51 -101.93 30.78
N ILE A 249 51.54 -101.09 29.73
CA ILE A 249 52.06 -101.46 28.40
C ILE A 249 53.55 -101.80 28.49
N THR A 250 54.35 -100.95 29.13
CA THR A 250 55.80 -101.19 29.28
C THR A 250 56.10 -102.45 30.11
N ALA A 251 55.28 -102.79 31.10
CA ALA A 251 55.35 -104.07 31.79
C ALA A 251 55.03 -105.25 30.86
N GLN A 252 53.91 -105.20 30.13
CA GLN A 252 53.49 -106.25 29.20
C GLN A 252 54.47 -106.46 28.04
N GLU A 253 55.09 -105.40 27.50
CA GLU A 253 56.14 -105.50 26.49
C GLU A 253 57.35 -106.29 27.01
N SER A 254 57.74 -106.09 28.27
CA SER A 254 58.82 -106.85 28.91
C SER A 254 58.47 -108.33 29.09
N GLU A 255 57.24 -108.66 29.47
CA GLU A 255 56.76 -110.05 29.55
C GLU A 255 56.67 -110.70 28.16
N MET A 256 56.20 -109.97 27.15
CA MET A 256 56.12 -110.45 25.76
C MET A 256 57.49 -110.74 25.16
N LEU A 257 58.50 -109.90 25.42
CA LEU A 257 59.88 -110.14 24.98
C LEU A 257 60.47 -111.41 25.62
N ASN A 258 60.24 -111.63 26.92
CA ASN A 258 60.67 -112.85 27.61
C ASN A 258 59.98 -114.10 27.03
N ASN A 259 58.68 -114.02 26.75
CA ASN A 259 57.91 -115.11 26.13
C ASN A 259 58.36 -115.39 24.68
N GLN A 260 58.74 -114.37 23.90
CA GLN A 260 59.29 -114.56 22.54
C GLN A 260 60.65 -115.28 22.56
N GLN A 261 61.52 -114.95 23.51
CA GLN A 261 62.80 -115.67 23.68
C GLN A 261 62.56 -117.15 24.00
N LEU A 262 61.65 -117.45 24.93
CA LEU A 262 61.26 -118.83 25.27
C LEU A 262 60.68 -119.59 24.06
N LEU A 263 59.87 -118.93 23.23
CA LEU A 263 59.32 -119.53 22.01
C LEU A 263 60.42 -119.89 21.01
N HIS A 264 61.41 -119.01 20.79
CA HIS A 264 62.51 -119.31 19.86
C HIS A 264 63.41 -120.46 20.35
N GLU A 265 63.59 -120.64 21.66
CA GLU A 265 64.27 -121.83 22.22
C GLU A 265 63.50 -123.12 21.95
N VAL A 266 62.16 -123.08 21.99
CA VAL A 266 61.28 -124.22 21.68
C VAL A 266 61.25 -124.49 20.16
N GLU A 267 61.22 -123.45 19.32
CA GLU A 267 61.30 -123.60 17.86
C GLU A 267 62.60 -124.27 17.43
N ALA A 268 63.73 -123.91 18.03
CA ALA A 268 65.03 -124.56 17.78
C ALA A 268 65.01 -126.07 18.10
N GLN A 269 64.35 -126.46 19.20
CA GLN A 269 64.17 -127.88 19.57
C GLN A 269 63.26 -128.61 18.58
N ILE A 270 62.17 -127.98 18.12
CA ILE A 270 61.26 -128.55 17.11
C ILE A 270 62.00 -128.77 15.77
N VAL A 271 62.87 -127.85 15.36
CA VAL A 271 63.68 -127.99 14.14
C VAL A 271 64.62 -129.20 14.23
N GLY A 272 65.22 -129.46 15.40
CA GLY A 272 66.00 -130.68 15.66
C GLY A 272 65.18 -131.95 15.43
N ILE A 273 64.05 -132.09 16.13
CA ILE A 273 63.15 -133.25 16.01
C ILE A 273 62.65 -133.45 14.57
N ALA A 274 62.45 -132.36 13.81
CA ALA A 274 62.02 -132.41 12.42
C ALA A 274 63.09 -132.96 11.46
N LEU A 275 64.39 -132.84 11.78
CA LEU A 275 65.49 -133.43 11.00
C LEU A 275 65.56 -134.95 11.23
N ASP A 276 65.47 -135.40 12.47
CA ASP A 276 65.45 -136.84 12.81
C ASP A 276 64.28 -137.55 12.13
N ARG A 277 63.09 -136.93 12.15
CA ARG A 277 61.90 -137.47 11.47
C ARG A 277 62.08 -137.58 9.96
N LYS A 278 62.83 -136.66 9.31
CA LYS A 278 63.14 -136.75 7.87
C LYS A 278 64.06 -137.93 7.56
N HIS A 279 65.05 -138.20 8.41
CA HIS A 279 65.95 -139.36 8.22
C HIS A 279 65.21 -140.70 8.27
N LEU A 280 64.30 -140.87 9.24
CA LEU A 280 63.44 -142.06 9.34
C LEU A 280 62.49 -142.22 8.13
N ALA A 281 61.83 -141.13 7.71
CA ALA A 281 60.90 -141.16 6.58
C ALA A 281 61.59 -141.50 5.24
N ALA A 282 62.84 -141.09 5.04
CA ALA A 282 63.61 -141.40 3.84
C ALA A 282 63.83 -142.91 3.67
N GLN A 283 64.19 -143.62 4.75
CA GLN A 283 64.45 -145.06 4.74
C GLN A 283 63.19 -145.87 4.39
N TRP A 284 62.03 -145.47 4.90
CA TRP A 284 60.75 -146.14 4.66
C TRP A 284 60.27 -146.02 3.21
N ASN A 285 60.39 -144.83 2.61
CA ASN A 285 59.94 -144.58 1.23
C ASN A 285 60.67 -145.44 0.18
N THR A 286 61.96 -145.74 0.40
CA THR A 286 62.73 -146.64 -0.48
C THR A 286 62.15 -148.06 -0.57
N SER A 287 61.52 -148.56 0.49
CA SER A 287 60.90 -149.90 0.49
C SER A 287 59.57 -149.94 -0.25
N LEU A 288 58.78 -148.85 -0.21
CA LEU A 288 57.42 -148.80 -0.77
C LEU A 288 57.41 -148.75 -2.31
N LEU A 289 58.32 -147.94 -2.89
CA LEU A 289 58.43 -147.71 -4.34
C LEU A 289 58.71 -148.98 -5.16
N GLY A 290 59.33 -150.00 -4.55
CA GLY A 290 59.63 -151.28 -5.19
C GLY A 290 58.41 -152.19 -5.41
N LEU A 291 57.26 -151.87 -4.81
CA LEU A 291 56.04 -152.71 -4.84
C LEU A 291 54.97 -152.11 -5.76
N GLN A 292 54.76 -150.79 -5.70
CA GLN A 292 53.73 -150.07 -6.43
C GLN A 292 53.86 -150.17 -7.97
N ARG A 293 55.10 -150.05 -8.50
CA ARG A 293 55.40 -150.03 -9.94
C ARG A 293 54.96 -151.28 -10.74
N ARG A 294 54.65 -152.41 -10.09
CA ARG A 294 54.17 -153.62 -10.80
C ARG A 294 52.67 -153.60 -11.09
N ASN A 295 51.87 -152.88 -10.29
CA ASN A 295 50.40 -152.98 -10.35
C ASN A 295 49.79 -151.91 -11.26
N GLU A 296 50.38 -150.71 -11.32
CA GLU A 296 49.83 -149.57 -12.06
C GLU A 296 49.83 -149.79 -13.60
N ALA A 297 50.83 -150.52 -14.12
CA ALA A 297 51.00 -150.76 -15.55
C ALA A 297 49.84 -151.54 -16.20
N TYR A 298 49.18 -152.45 -15.45
CA TYR A 298 48.10 -153.29 -15.97
C TYR A 298 46.73 -152.61 -15.93
N ALA A 299 46.51 -151.67 -15.00
CA ALA A 299 45.19 -151.10 -14.73
C ALA A 299 44.83 -149.91 -15.65
N ALA A 300 45.81 -149.08 -16.02
CA ALA A 300 45.58 -147.86 -16.78
C ALA A 300 45.12 -148.12 -18.23
N LEU A 301 45.70 -149.13 -18.89
CA LEU A 301 45.59 -149.33 -20.34
C LEU A 301 44.14 -149.65 -20.79
N MET A 302 43.39 -150.40 -20.00
CA MET A 302 42.01 -150.80 -20.34
C MET A 302 40.95 -149.70 -20.16
N LYS A 303 41.19 -148.71 -19.28
CA LYS A 303 40.21 -147.61 -19.06
C LYS A 303 40.35 -146.44 -20.04
N ALA A 304 41.49 -146.31 -20.71
CA ALA A 304 41.77 -145.17 -21.59
C ALA A 304 40.93 -145.12 -22.89
N PHE A 305 40.32 -146.23 -23.30
CA PHE A 305 39.77 -146.35 -24.67
C PHE A 305 38.29 -145.93 -24.82
N ASN A 306 37.42 -146.25 -23.85
CA ASN A 306 35.97 -146.11 -24.03
C ASN A 306 35.46 -144.69 -23.68
N ASP A 307 35.72 -144.24 -22.45
CA ASP A 307 35.11 -143.04 -21.86
C ASP A 307 35.36 -141.73 -22.64
N LEU A 308 36.45 -141.66 -23.41
CA LEU A 308 36.80 -140.51 -24.25
C LEU A 308 35.92 -140.36 -25.50
N LYS A 309 35.32 -141.46 -26.00
CA LYS A 309 34.67 -141.45 -27.33
C LYS A 309 33.25 -140.89 -27.31
N GLU A 310 32.50 -141.12 -26.23
CA GLU A 310 31.08 -140.75 -26.15
C GLU A 310 30.87 -139.31 -25.64
N ARG A 311 31.74 -138.80 -24.77
CA ARG A 311 31.58 -137.46 -24.17
C ARG A 311 31.91 -136.31 -25.11
N LEU A 312 32.80 -136.52 -26.08
CA LEU A 312 33.15 -135.50 -27.10
C LEU A 312 31.93 -135.11 -27.94
N LEU A 313 31.18 -136.11 -28.43
CA LEU A 313 30.03 -135.93 -29.31
C LEU A 313 28.87 -135.11 -28.70
N VAL A 314 28.77 -135.02 -27.38
CA VAL A 314 27.72 -134.22 -26.71
C VAL A 314 28.14 -132.75 -26.62
N LEU A 315 29.36 -132.48 -26.14
CA LEU A 315 29.86 -131.11 -25.93
C LEU A 315 30.09 -130.33 -27.23
N GLU A 316 30.42 -131.01 -28.33
CA GLU A 316 30.55 -130.37 -29.65
C GLU A 316 29.23 -129.76 -30.15
N ASN A 317 28.10 -130.39 -29.85
CA ASN A 317 26.78 -129.93 -30.29
C ASN A 317 26.31 -128.67 -29.53
N GLU A 318 26.65 -128.54 -28.25
CA GLU A 318 26.32 -127.35 -27.45
C GLU A 318 27.12 -126.11 -27.87
N GLN A 319 28.39 -126.26 -28.29
CA GLN A 319 29.19 -125.14 -28.83
C GLN A 319 28.60 -124.53 -30.12
N VAL A 320 27.94 -125.33 -30.96
CA VAL A 320 27.41 -124.86 -32.26
C VAL A 320 26.18 -123.96 -32.08
N ALA A 321 25.39 -124.16 -31.02
CA ALA A 321 24.22 -123.34 -30.74
C ALA A 321 24.59 -121.88 -30.44
N TYR A 322 25.53 -121.65 -29.51
CA TYR A 322 25.96 -120.30 -29.14
C TYR A 322 26.66 -119.54 -30.27
N ARG A 323 27.45 -120.22 -31.11
CA ARG A 323 28.11 -119.59 -32.28
C ARG A 323 27.10 -118.98 -33.27
N ARG A 324 25.93 -119.60 -33.46
CA ARG A 324 24.87 -119.08 -34.36
C ARG A 324 24.14 -117.84 -33.83
N SER A 325 24.28 -117.51 -32.55
CA SER A 325 23.73 -116.26 -31.99
C SER A 325 24.63 -115.05 -32.23
N ILE A 326 25.93 -115.26 -32.44
CA ILE A 326 26.93 -114.17 -32.50
C ILE A 326 27.03 -113.60 -33.92
N SER A 327 26.98 -114.43 -34.97
CA SER A 327 27.09 -113.97 -36.36
C SER A 327 25.96 -113.02 -36.79
N LYS A 328 24.77 -113.13 -36.19
CA LYS A 328 23.60 -112.31 -36.56
C LYS A 328 23.73 -110.83 -36.18
N GLU A 329 24.52 -110.49 -35.16
CA GLU A 329 24.79 -109.07 -34.87
C GLU A 329 25.79 -108.50 -35.88
N GLN A 330 26.80 -109.29 -36.26
CA GLN A 330 27.89 -108.85 -37.13
C GLN A 330 27.39 -108.48 -38.55
N GLU A 331 26.43 -109.22 -39.10
CA GLU A 331 25.79 -108.92 -40.39
C GLU A 331 25.06 -107.55 -40.42
N THR A 332 24.66 -107.00 -39.27
CA THR A 332 24.01 -105.68 -39.19
C THR A 332 25.01 -104.51 -39.28
N HIS A 333 26.24 -104.72 -38.80
CA HIS A 333 27.29 -103.70 -38.74
C HIS A 333 27.87 -103.39 -40.13
N GLU A 334 28.00 -104.40 -41.00
CA GLU A 334 28.51 -104.22 -42.36
C GLU A 334 27.54 -103.40 -43.25
N GLN A 335 26.23 -103.60 -43.08
CA GLN A 335 25.21 -102.89 -43.86
C GLN A 335 25.22 -101.37 -43.62
N LEU A 336 25.42 -100.93 -42.37
CA LEU A 336 25.54 -99.52 -42.01
C LEU A 336 26.80 -98.87 -42.62
N THR A 337 27.90 -99.62 -42.71
CA THR A 337 29.18 -99.14 -43.26
C THR A 337 29.08 -98.79 -44.75
N VAL A 338 28.29 -99.56 -45.52
CA VAL A 338 28.08 -99.31 -46.96
C VAL A 338 27.23 -98.06 -47.24
N LEU A 339 26.35 -97.66 -46.31
CA LEU A 339 25.50 -96.48 -46.45
C LEU A 339 26.28 -95.16 -46.31
N VAL A 340 27.24 -95.09 -45.37
CA VAL A 340 28.07 -93.89 -45.15
C VAL A 340 28.83 -93.51 -46.42
N ASN A 341 29.51 -94.47 -47.04
CA ASN A 341 30.38 -94.24 -48.21
C ASN A 341 29.63 -93.74 -49.46
N LYS A 342 28.30 -93.96 -49.55
CA LYS A 342 27.47 -93.41 -50.63
C LYS A 342 27.14 -91.94 -50.40
N ASN A 343 26.71 -91.60 -49.18
CA ASN A 343 26.34 -90.23 -48.81
C ASN A 343 27.51 -89.24 -49.00
N GLU A 344 28.75 -89.65 -48.74
CA GLU A 344 29.94 -88.81 -48.97
C GLU A 344 30.18 -88.49 -50.45
N ALA A 345 29.86 -89.41 -51.37
CA ALA A 345 29.98 -89.17 -52.81
C ALA A 345 28.96 -88.13 -53.29
N ASP A 346 27.70 -88.26 -52.86
CA ASP A 346 26.62 -87.34 -53.22
C ASP A 346 26.87 -85.92 -52.69
N ILE A 347 27.33 -85.80 -51.43
CA ILE A 347 27.77 -84.53 -50.82
C ILE A 347 28.82 -83.81 -51.69
N ASN A 348 29.78 -84.55 -52.27
CA ASN A 348 30.83 -83.96 -53.09
C ASN A 348 30.36 -83.58 -54.50
N SER A 349 29.26 -84.15 -55.00
CA SER A 349 28.59 -83.69 -56.22
C SER A 349 27.86 -82.35 -56.00
N LEU A 350 27.12 -82.24 -54.89
CA LEU A 350 26.33 -81.06 -54.53
C LEU A 350 27.22 -79.82 -54.32
N LYS A 351 28.38 -79.98 -53.68
CA LYS A 351 29.38 -78.89 -53.50
C LYS A 351 29.77 -78.22 -54.83
N LYS A 352 29.87 -78.96 -55.94
CA LYS A 352 30.21 -78.39 -57.26
C LYS A 352 29.05 -77.60 -57.88
N GLN A 353 27.81 -78.04 -57.69
CA GLN A 353 26.64 -77.32 -58.19
C GLN A 353 26.42 -76.02 -57.40
N ILE A 354 26.61 -76.05 -56.08
CA ILE A 354 26.55 -74.87 -55.21
C ILE A 354 27.50 -73.77 -55.69
N ALA A 355 28.75 -74.11 -56.04
CA ALA A 355 29.73 -73.14 -56.54
C ALA A 355 29.31 -72.43 -57.85
N GLN A 356 28.58 -73.09 -58.74
CA GLN A 356 28.05 -72.46 -59.96
C GLN A 356 26.80 -71.58 -59.71
N VAL A 357 26.06 -71.83 -58.63
CA VAL A 357 24.96 -70.95 -58.21
C VAL A 357 25.49 -69.71 -57.50
N GLN A 358 26.57 -69.86 -56.70
CA GLN A 358 27.20 -68.76 -55.97
C GLN A 358 27.71 -67.64 -56.88
N SER A 359 28.43 -67.94 -57.96
CA SER A 359 28.96 -66.90 -58.86
C SER A 359 27.88 -66.13 -59.64
N LYS A 360 26.74 -66.77 -59.94
CA LYS A 360 25.56 -66.08 -60.49
C LYS A 360 24.92 -65.17 -59.44
N HIS A 361 24.74 -65.68 -58.23
CA HIS A 361 24.19 -64.92 -57.11
C HIS A 361 25.07 -63.70 -56.77
N GLU A 362 26.39 -63.77 -56.91
CA GLU A 362 27.30 -62.63 -56.73
C GLU A 362 27.08 -61.53 -57.78
N ALA A 363 26.86 -61.89 -59.05
CA ALA A 363 26.54 -60.93 -60.11
C ALA A 363 25.18 -60.25 -59.89
N ASP A 364 24.14 -61.02 -59.56
CA ASP A 364 22.81 -60.49 -59.23
C ASP A 364 22.83 -59.64 -57.95
N LYS A 365 23.71 -59.96 -56.99
CA LYS A 365 23.94 -59.16 -55.78
C LYS A 365 24.61 -57.82 -56.08
N HIS A 366 25.43 -57.72 -57.13
CA HIS A 366 26.02 -56.45 -57.56
C HIS A 366 24.98 -55.54 -58.23
N SER A 367 24.13 -56.06 -59.11
CA SER A 367 23.03 -55.28 -59.71
C SER A 367 21.94 -54.92 -58.68
N TYR A 368 21.62 -55.83 -57.76
CA TYR A 368 20.76 -55.53 -56.63
C TYR A 368 21.35 -54.42 -55.75
N SER A 369 22.67 -54.43 -55.49
CA SER A 369 23.34 -53.38 -54.70
C SER A 369 23.30 -52.00 -55.35
N THR A 370 23.31 -51.88 -56.69
CA THR A 370 23.19 -50.57 -57.35
C THR A 370 21.74 -50.06 -57.34
N TYR A 371 20.76 -50.93 -57.60
CA TYR A 371 19.34 -50.56 -57.45
C TYR A 371 18.98 -50.23 -56.00
N GLN A 372 19.48 -50.98 -55.03
CA GLN A 372 19.26 -50.74 -53.60
C GLN A 372 19.89 -49.41 -53.15
N ARG A 373 21.02 -48.98 -53.75
CA ARG A 373 21.57 -47.65 -53.49
C ARG A 373 20.68 -46.53 -54.04
N MET A 374 20.22 -46.65 -55.29
CA MET A 374 19.28 -45.67 -55.88
C MET A 374 17.97 -45.61 -55.08
N LEU A 375 17.48 -46.76 -54.60
CA LEU A 375 16.32 -46.85 -53.73
C LEU A 375 16.57 -46.17 -52.37
N GLN A 376 17.72 -46.40 -51.72
CA GLN A 376 18.07 -45.72 -50.47
C GLN A 376 18.21 -44.19 -50.63
N GLU A 377 18.63 -43.72 -51.80
CA GLU A 377 18.73 -42.28 -52.09
C GLU A 377 17.33 -41.66 -52.31
N THR A 378 16.38 -42.35 -52.97
CA THR A 378 14.99 -41.88 -53.07
C THR A 378 14.17 -42.07 -51.78
N GLU A 379 14.38 -43.16 -51.05
CA GLU A 379 13.81 -43.40 -49.71
C GLU A 379 14.26 -42.33 -48.71
N ARG A 380 15.52 -41.86 -48.77
CA ARG A 380 15.99 -40.74 -47.94
C ARG A 380 15.27 -39.43 -48.25
N HIS A 381 15.08 -39.10 -49.53
CA HIS A 381 14.33 -37.90 -49.90
C HIS A 381 12.84 -38.00 -49.55
N LEU A 382 12.24 -39.19 -49.69
CA LEU A 382 10.88 -39.46 -49.22
C LEU A 382 10.78 -39.30 -47.70
N ALA A 383 11.72 -39.86 -46.94
CA ALA A 383 11.77 -39.79 -45.48
C ALA A 383 12.03 -38.36 -44.98
N GLN A 384 12.83 -37.56 -45.69
CA GLN A 384 12.99 -36.12 -45.42
C GLN A 384 11.66 -35.37 -45.58
N ALA A 385 11.00 -35.52 -46.73
CA ALA A 385 9.69 -34.91 -46.97
C ALA A 385 8.61 -35.40 -45.99
N GLN A 386 8.63 -36.67 -45.58
CA GLN A 386 7.75 -37.22 -44.54
C GLN A 386 8.08 -36.69 -43.14
N SER A 387 9.35 -36.43 -42.84
CA SER A 387 9.80 -35.80 -41.58
C SER A 387 9.34 -34.34 -41.51
N GLU A 388 9.46 -33.59 -42.61
CA GLU A 388 8.95 -32.21 -42.71
C GLU A 388 7.42 -32.15 -42.65
N TYR A 389 6.73 -33.06 -43.35
CA TYR A 389 5.28 -33.17 -43.31
C TYR A 389 4.77 -33.55 -41.91
N SER A 390 5.40 -34.51 -41.23
CA SER A 390 5.02 -34.91 -39.88
C SER A 390 5.40 -33.88 -38.82
N ALA A 391 6.48 -33.11 -39.01
CA ALA A 391 6.78 -31.93 -38.19
C ALA A 391 5.65 -30.89 -38.31
N CYS A 392 5.29 -30.48 -39.54
CA CYS A 392 4.18 -29.57 -39.80
C CYS A 392 2.83 -30.10 -39.27
N GLN A 393 2.55 -31.40 -39.40
CA GLN A 393 1.37 -32.00 -38.78
C GLN A 393 1.43 -31.92 -37.24
N SER A 394 2.58 -32.17 -36.63
CA SER A 394 2.75 -32.08 -35.17
C SER A 394 2.59 -30.66 -34.64
N GLU A 395 3.04 -29.65 -35.40
CA GLU A 395 2.80 -28.24 -35.10
C GLU A 395 1.31 -27.89 -35.20
N VAL A 396 0.64 -28.29 -36.30
CA VAL A 396 -0.82 -28.10 -36.48
C VAL A 396 -1.62 -28.82 -35.38
N GLU A 397 -1.23 -30.04 -35.00
CA GLU A 397 -1.81 -30.74 -33.86
C GLU A 397 -1.53 -30.04 -32.54
N SER A 398 -0.33 -29.49 -32.33
CA SER A 398 -0.01 -28.75 -31.10
C SER A 398 -0.86 -27.49 -30.98
N MET A 399 -1.10 -26.78 -32.09
CA MET A 399 -1.95 -25.60 -32.15
C MET A 399 -3.43 -25.97 -31.97
N ARG A 400 -3.91 -27.08 -32.55
CA ARG A 400 -5.26 -27.62 -32.26
C ARG A 400 -5.41 -27.98 -30.79
N LYS A 401 -4.45 -28.70 -30.21
CA LYS A 401 -4.43 -29.08 -28.78
C LYS A 401 -4.29 -27.86 -27.86
N GLN A 402 -3.70 -26.74 -28.31
CA GLN A 402 -3.71 -25.46 -27.59
C GLN A 402 -5.10 -24.79 -27.67
N ILE A 403 -5.71 -24.71 -28.85
CA ILE A 403 -7.06 -24.17 -29.05
C ILE A 403 -8.10 -24.98 -28.24
N GLU A 404 -8.01 -26.30 -28.25
CA GLU A 404 -8.84 -27.20 -27.43
C GLU A 404 -8.63 -26.96 -25.92
N LYS A 405 -7.38 -26.74 -25.47
CA LYS A 405 -7.09 -26.40 -24.07
C LYS A 405 -7.66 -25.03 -23.67
N GLU A 406 -7.57 -24.00 -24.51
CA GLU A 406 -8.20 -22.71 -24.21
C GLU A 406 -9.73 -22.78 -24.29
N ALA A 407 -10.30 -23.59 -25.19
CA ALA A 407 -11.74 -23.86 -25.24
C ALA A 407 -12.23 -24.63 -24.00
N LEU A 408 -11.46 -25.60 -23.51
CA LEU A 408 -11.74 -26.33 -22.26
C LEU A 408 -11.60 -25.41 -21.05
N LYS A 409 -10.54 -24.60 -20.94
CA LYS A 409 -10.41 -23.57 -19.90
C LYS A 409 -11.57 -22.58 -19.92
N ARG A 410 -12.01 -22.14 -21.11
CA ARG A 410 -13.18 -21.27 -21.26
C ARG A 410 -14.45 -21.97 -20.77
N SER A 411 -14.68 -23.21 -21.18
CA SER A 411 -15.83 -24.02 -20.73
C SER A 411 -15.79 -24.24 -19.20
N GLU A 412 -14.63 -24.51 -18.63
CA GLU A 412 -14.42 -24.59 -17.19
C GLU A 412 -14.70 -23.26 -16.48
N LEU A 413 -14.31 -22.12 -17.05
CA LEU A 413 -14.57 -20.79 -16.48
C LEU A 413 -16.05 -20.43 -16.58
N GLU A 414 -16.71 -20.68 -17.71
CA GLU A 414 -18.16 -20.53 -17.87
C GLU A 414 -18.92 -21.47 -16.91
N ALA A 415 -18.44 -22.70 -16.72
CA ALA A 415 -18.97 -23.64 -15.73
C ALA A 415 -18.78 -23.13 -14.29
N LYS A 416 -17.59 -22.65 -13.92
CA LYS A 416 -17.27 -22.07 -12.60
C LYS A 416 -18.11 -20.82 -12.32
N ILE A 417 -18.27 -19.93 -13.29
CA ILE A 417 -19.18 -18.77 -13.20
C ILE A 417 -20.63 -19.23 -13.03
N SER A 418 -21.08 -20.23 -13.80
CA SER A 418 -22.44 -20.78 -13.65
C SER A 418 -22.64 -21.43 -12.27
N GLN A 419 -21.60 -22.02 -11.70
CA GLN A 419 -21.61 -22.62 -10.37
C GLN A 419 -21.61 -21.54 -9.29
N GLU A 420 -20.72 -20.54 -9.34
CA GLU A 420 -20.77 -19.39 -8.44
C GLU A 420 -22.11 -18.67 -8.46
N LEU A 421 -22.77 -18.55 -9.62
CA LEU A 421 -24.11 -17.97 -9.71
C LEU A 421 -25.18 -18.86 -9.05
N ARG A 422 -25.10 -20.19 -9.20
CA ARG A 422 -25.95 -21.13 -8.45
C ARG A 422 -25.67 -21.06 -6.95
N ASP A 423 -24.40 -21.00 -6.56
CA ASP A 423 -23.95 -21.01 -5.17
C ASP A 423 -24.28 -19.68 -4.46
N ARG A 424 -24.24 -18.55 -5.16
CA ARG A 424 -24.79 -17.27 -4.67
C ARG A 424 -26.31 -17.32 -4.52
N LEU A 425 -27.02 -18.05 -5.38
CA LEU A 425 -28.49 -18.24 -5.28
C LEU A 425 -28.88 -19.22 -4.17
N THR A 426 -28.13 -20.31 -3.95
CA THR A 426 -28.34 -21.22 -2.81
C THR A 426 -27.92 -20.57 -1.51
N ALA A 427 -26.79 -19.84 -1.47
CA ALA A 427 -26.38 -19.04 -0.31
C ALA A 427 -27.40 -17.94 0.02
N LYS A 428 -28.05 -17.30 -0.98
CA LYS A 428 -29.14 -16.36 -0.74
C LYS A 428 -30.37 -17.05 -0.13
N LYS A 429 -30.80 -18.19 -0.68
CA LYS A 429 -31.89 -19.00 -0.10
C LYS A 429 -31.56 -19.51 1.30
N ALA A 430 -30.32 -19.93 1.54
CA ALA A 430 -29.82 -20.36 2.84
C ALA A 430 -29.75 -19.19 3.82
N MET A 431 -29.30 -18.01 3.40
CA MET A 431 -29.34 -16.78 4.21
C MET A 431 -30.78 -16.41 4.57
N ASP A 432 -31.74 -16.51 3.65
CA ASP A 432 -33.15 -16.22 3.93
C ASP A 432 -33.82 -17.28 4.81
N TYR A 433 -33.36 -18.54 4.76
CA TYR A 433 -33.73 -19.59 5.72
C TYR A 433 -33.08 -19.38 7.09
N VAL A 434 -31.80 -18.98 7.14
CA VAL A 434 -31.08 -18.61 8.37
C VAL A 434 -31.68 -17.36 9.01
N LYS A 435 -32.19 -16.39 8.25
CA LYS A 435 -32.99 -15.26 8.79
C LYS A 435 -34.25 -15.77 9.47
N LYS A 436 -35.00 -16.69 8.85
CA LYS A 436 -36.18 -17.31 9.46
C LYS A 436 -35.83 -18.10 10.74
N LEU A 437 -34.78 -18.92 10.70
CA LEU A 437 -34.25 -19.58 11.89
C LEU A 437 -33.80 -18.58 12.97
N THR A 438 -33.19 -17.46 12.59
CA THR A 438 -32.76 -16.41 13.54
C THR A 438 -33.96 -15.70 14.18
N VAL A 439 -35.07 -15.52 13.45
CA VAL A 439 -36.33 -15.04 14.04
C VAL A 439 -36.90 -16.08 14.99
N ASN A 440 -37.05 -17.33 14.55
CA ASN A 440 -37.55 -18.42 15.40
C ASN A 440 -36.70 -18.61 16.68
N VAL A 441 -35.37 -18.54 16.58
CA VAL A 441 -34.44 -18.64 17.73
C VAL A 441 -34.52 -17.40 18.62
N LYS A 442 -34.79 -16.20 18.08
CA LYS A 442 -35.05 -15.00 18.91
C LYS A 442 -36.38 -15.11 19.65
N ASP A 443 -37.40 -15.69 19.04
CA ASP A 443 -38.71 -15.87 19.68
C ASP A 443 -38.70 -17.02 20.69
N GLN A 444 -38.02 -18.13 20.39
CA GLN A 444 -37.68 -19.18 21.37
C GLN A 444 -36.80 -18.65 22.51
N SER A 445 -35.86 -17.74 22.23
CA SER A 445 -35.05 -17.09 23.27
C SER A 445 -35.89 -16.17 24.16
N ARG A 446 -36.87 -15.44 23.61
CA ARG A 446 -37.86 -14.67 24.38
C ARG A 446 -38.75 -15.57 25.23
N GLU A 447 -39.18 -16.70 24.67
CA GLU A 447 -39.99 -17.71 25.38
C GLU A 447 -39.19 -18.36 26.52
N LEU A 448 -37.93 -18.74 26.28
CA LEU A 448 -37.02 -19.24 27.31
C LEU A 448 -36.71 -18.18 28.39
N VAL A 449 -36.55 -16.90 28.03
CA VAL A 449 -36.41 -15.81 29.02
C VAL A 449 -37.68 -15.63 29.85
N SER A 450 -38.87 -15.80 29.26
CA SER A 450 -40.14 -15.83 30.00
C SER A 450 -40.23 -17.03 30.93
N GLN A 451 -39.80 -18.21 30.50
CA GLN A 451 -39.72 -19.42 31.32
C GLN A 451 -38.69 -19.28 32.45
N ILE A 452 -37.54 -18.66 32.20
CA ILE A 452 -36.54 -18.34 33.23
C ILE A 452 -37.13 -17.40 34.27
N ALA A 453 -37.79 -16.31 33.87
CA ALA A 453 -38.45 -15.40 34.82
C ALA A 453 -39.56 -16.09 35.63
N GLN A 454 -40.26 -17.09 35.06
CA GLN A 454 -41.22 -17.92 35.80
C GLN A 454 -40.51 -18.88 36.78
N LEU A 455 -39.40 -19.50 36.39
CA LEU A 455 -38.59 -20.36 37.24
C LEU A 455 -37.90 -19.59 38.37
N GLU A 456 -37.41 -18.38 38.12
CA GLU A 456 -36.86 -17.47 39.14
C GLU A 456 -37.92 -17.10 40.19
N ASN A 457 -39.16 -16.81 39.78
CA ASN A 457 -40.28 -16.62 40.70
C ASN A 457 -40.62 -17.90 41.49
N GLN A 458 -40.56 -19.07 40.87
CA GLN A 458 -40.74 -20.35 41.57
C GLN A 458 -39.60 -20.63 42.55
N ILE A 459 -38.35 -20.34 42.19
CA ILE A 459 -37.18 -20.47 43.06
C ILE A 459 -37.33 -19.54 44.27
N ALA A 460 -37.65 -18.25 44.08
CA ALA A 460 -37.91 -17.32 45.18
C ALA A 460 -39.06 -17.80 46.09
N HIS A 461 -40.10 -18.43 45.54
CA HIS A 461 -41.17 -19.05 46.31
C HIS A 461 -40.69 -20.29 47.10
N TYR A 462 -39.86 -21.16 46.50
CA TYR A 462 -39.25 -22.30 47.20
C TYR A 462 -38.19 -21.86 48.23
N GLU A 463 -37.51 -20.74 48.03
CA GLU A 463 -36.59 -20.13 49.00
C GLU A 463 -37.37 -19.60 50.22
N LEU A 464 -38.51 -18.92 50.02
CA LEU A 464 -39.42 -18.56 51.12
C LEU A 464 -39.97 -19.80 51.84
N CYS A 465 -40.38 -20.85 51.11
CA CYS A 465 -40.86 -22.09 51.71
C CYS A 465 -39.75 -22.83 52.48
N THR A 466 -38.51 -22.87 51.99
CA THR A 466 -37.39 -23.50 52.69
C THR A 466 -36.85 -22.64 53.83
N ALA A 467 -36.95 -21.31 53.79
CA ALA A 467 -36.72 -20.44 54.94
C ALA A 467 -37.76 -20.70 56.04
N SER A 468 -39.04 -20.82 55.67
CA SER A 468 -40.13 -21.20 56.59
C SER A 468 -39.88 -22.58 57.22
N LYS A 469 -39.53 -23.60 56.43
CA LYS A 469 -39.17 -24.94 56.95
C LYS A 469 -37.86 -24.97 57.75
N LYS A 470 -36.90 -24.07 57.49
CA LYS A 470 -35.71 -23.90 58.36
C LYS A 470 -36.08 -23.31 59.72
N ALA A 471 -36.99 -22.35 59.78
CA ALA A 471 -37.50 -21.80 61.04
C ALA A 471 -38.31 -22.84 61.83
N GLU A 472 -39.13 -23.65 61.16
CA GLU A 472 -39.85 -24.77 61.78
C GLU A 472 -38.88 -25.84 62.30
N ASN A 473 -37.85 -26.21 61.53
CA ASN A 473 -36.80 -27.13 61.98
C ASN A 473 -35.94 -26.59 63.13
N ALA A 474 -35.71 -25.26 63.20
CA ALA A 474 -35.01 -24.64 64.32
C ALA A 474 -35.84 -24.81 65.61
N ARG A 475 -37.14 -24.51 65.55
CA ARG A 475 -38.06 -24.76 66.67
C ARG A 475 -38.17 -26.24 67.05
N LEU A 476 -38.15 -27.15 66.07
CA LEU A 476 -38.14 -28.59 66.36
C LEU A 476 -36.87 -29.04 67.08
N LYS A 477 -35.72 -28.38 66.82
CA LYS A 477 -34.47 -28.62 67.57
C LYS A 477 -34.53 -28.08 68.99
N GLU A 478 -35.12 -26.90 69.21
CA GLU A 478 -35.34 -26.39 70.58
C GLU A 478 -36.15 -27.40 71.42
N VAL A 479 -37.13 -28.09 70.82
CA VAL A 479 -37.90 -29.17 71.47
C VAL A 479 -37.11 -30.50 71.56
N GLU A 480 -36.19 -30.77 70.63
CA GLU A 480 -35.27 -31.93 70.69
C GLU A 480 -34.30 -31.77 71.88
N ASP A 481 -33.70 -30.59 72.03
CA ASP A 481 -32.81 -30.21 73.14
C ASP A 481 -33.54 -30.28 74.51
N GLU A 482 -34.81 -29.83 74.57
CA GLU A 482 -35.67 -29.99 75.76
C GLU A 482 -35.87 -31.46 76.14
N ILE A 483 -36.09 -32.34 75.16
CA ILE A 483 -36.30 -33.79 75.37
C ILE A 483 -34.98 -34.50 75.73
N GLU A 484 -33.85 -34.12 75.14
CA GLU A 484 -32.54 -34.64 75.55
C GLU A 484 -32.25 -34.32 77.03
N HIS A 485 -32.60 -33.12 77.50
CA HIS A 485 -32.45 -32.76 78.90
C HIS A 485 -33.39 -33.55 79.84
N GLU A 486 -34.64 -33.83 79.45
CA GLU A 486 -35.49 -34.77 80.18
C GLU A 486 -34.89 -36.19 80.25
N ILE A 487 -34.23 -36.64 79.18
CA ILE A 487 -33.55 -37.94 79.12
C ILE A 487 -32.32 -37.96 80.05
N GLU A 488 -31.55 -36.86 80.12
CA GLU A 488 -30.48 -36.71 81.12
C GLU A 488 -31.02 -36.83 82.55
N GLU A 489 -32.16 -36.20 82.88
CA GLU A 489 -32.79 -36.36 84.19
C GLU A 489 -33.20 -37.81 84.46
N LYS A 490 -33.75 -38.54 83.46
CA LYS A 490 -34.11 -39.95 83.63
C LYS A 490 -32.87 -40.83 83.82
N ASN A 491 -31.79 -40.60 83.07
CA ASN A 491 -30.52 -41.33 83.22
C ASN A 491 -29.90 -41.09 84.61
N ASN A 492 -29.93 -39.86 85.10
CA ASN A 492 -29.55 -39.49 86.47
C ASN A 492 -30.45 -40.11 87.57
N LEU A 493 -31.62 -40.67 87.22
CA LEU A 493 -32.44 -41.48 88.11
C LEU A 493 -32.08 -42.98 87.99
N ILE A 494 -31.85 -43.47 86.78
CA ILE A 494 -31.44 -44.87 86.51
C ILE A 494 -30.15 -45.21 87.25
N SER A 495 -29.10 -44.38 87.15
CA SER A 495 -27.82 -44.67 87.82
C SER A 495 -27.89 -44.67 89.36
N LYS A 496 -28.94 -44.08 89.96
CA LYS A 496 -29.21 -44.21 91.40
C LYS A 496 -29.79 -45.60 91.73
N LEU A 497 -30.74 -46.06 90.91
CA LEU A 497 -31.33 -47.40 91.03
C LEU A 497 -30.31 -48.51 90.75
N GLU A 498 -29.39 -48.31 89.81
CA GLU A 498 -28.28 -49.24 89.53
C GLU A 498 -27.33 -49.38 90.72
N ALA A 499 -27.04 -48.29 91.44
CA ALA A 499 -26.25 -48.31 92.67
C ALA A 499 -26.95 -49.08 93.80
N GLU A 500 -28.27 -48.95 93.93
CA GLU A 500 -29.08 -49.73 94.88
C GLU A 500 -29.08 -51.23 94.54
N ILE A 501 -29.20 -51.58 93.24
CA ILE A 501 -29.10 -52.98 92.76
C ILE A 501 -27.71 -53.55 93.03
N HIS A 502 -26.64 -52.78 92.80
CA HIS A 502 -25.28 -53.23 93.10
C HIS A 502 -25.09 -53.53 94.60
N HIS A 503 -25.66 -52.69 95.48
CA HIS A 503 -25.63 -52.95 96.93
C HIS A 503 -26.39 -54.22 97.32
N ALA A 504 -27.51 -54.52 96.65
CA ALA A 504 -28.27 -55.76 96.84
C ALA A 504 -27.49 -57.02 96.40
N SER A 505 -26.75 -56.97 95.29
CA SER A 505 -25.93 -58.12 94.83
C SER A 505 -24.85 -58.52 95.83
N ILE A 506 -24.17 -57.55 96.45
CA ILE A 506 -23.14 -57.78 97.48
C ILE A 506 -23.71 -58.53 98.72
N MET A 507 -25.01 -58.37 99.00
CA MET A 507 -25.70 -59.12 100.07
C MET A 507 -26.01 -60.58 99.69
N VAL A 508 -26.09 -60.92 98.40
CA VAL A 508 -26.31 -62.28 97.91
C VAL A 508 -25.02 -63.10 97.97
N GLU A 509 -23.92 -62.56 97.47
CA GLU A 509 -22.60 -63.24 97.47
C GLU A 509 -22.18 -63.69 98.87
N ARG A 510 -22.42 -62.85 99.89
CA ARG A 510 -22.16 -63.15 101.31
C ARG A 510 -22.95 -64.34 101.87
N LYS A 511 -24.08 -64.71 101.26
CA LYS A 511 -24.85 -65.91 101.65
C LYS A 511 -24.39 -67.16 100.90
N GLN A 512 -23.93 -67.02 99.66
CA GLN A 512 -23.51 -68.15 98.83
C GLN A 512 -22.31 -68.91 99.43
N GLY A 513 -21.31 -68.18 99.94
CA GLY A 513 -20.10 -68.76 100.54
C GLY A 513 -20.32 -69.59 101.82
N GLY A 514 -21.53 -69.60 102.39
CA GLY A 514 -21.89 -70.49 103.50
C GLY A 514 -22.18 -71.94 103.08
N ILE A 515 -22.47 -72.18 101.79
CA ILE A 515 -22.94 -73.48 101.29
C ILE A 515 -21.76 -74.44 101.00
N ASP A 516 -20.68 -73.94 100.38
CA ASP A 516 -19.54 -74.76 99.93
C ASP A 516 -18.77 -75.48 101.06
N ILE A 517 -18.87 -74.95 102.29
CA ILE A 517 -18.24 -75.52 103.48
C ILE A 517 -18.88 -76.86 103.87
N LEU A 518 -20.16 -77.08 103.54
CA LEU A 518 -20.87 -78.33 103.86
C LEU A 518 -20.52 -79.47 102.90
N ASN A 519 -20.37 -79.18 101.60
CA ASN A 519 -20.08 -80.19 100.58
C ASN A 519 -18.74 -80.92 100.83
N LYS A 520 -17.71 -80.20 101.30
CA LYS A 520 -16.36 -80.76 101.62
C LYS A 520 -16.32 -81.74 102.82
N LYS A 521 -17.45 -82.11 103.42
CA LYS A 521 -17.55 -83.22 104.39
C LYS A 521 -17.99 -84.55 103.78
N LEU A 522 -18.59 -84.57 102.59
CA LEU A 522 -19.28 -85.76 102.07
C LEU A 522 -18.33 -86.72 101.31
N GLU A 523 -17.37 -86.18 100.55
CA GLU A 523 -16.43 -86.96 99.72
C GLU A 523 -15.51 -87.90 100.52
N ARG A 524 -15.33 -87.64 101.83
CA ARG A 524 -14.34 -88.35 102.68
C ARG A 524 -14.72 -89.75 103.13
N LEU A 525 -15.94 -90.22 102.83
CA LEU A 525 -16.45 -91.52 103.29
C LEU A 525 -16.51 -92.61 102.19
N LEU A 526 -16.06 -92.32 100.97
CA LEU A 526 -16.22 -93.22 99.80
C LEU A 526 -14.95 -94.01 99.42
N HIS A 527 -13.88 -93.98 100.21
CA HIS A 527 -12.55 -94.48 99.79
C HIS A 527 -11.98 -95.66 100.62
N GLU A 528 -12.76 -96.26 101.53
CA GLU A 528 -12.23 -97.18 102.57
C GLU A 528 -12.60 -98.69 102.40
N GLN A 529 -12.88 -99.20 101.18
CA GLN A 529 -13.11 -100.65 100.91
C GLN A 529 -12.52 -101.10 99.54
N GLY A 530 -11.83 -102.26 99.43
CA GLY A 530 -11.09 -102.69 98.19
C GLY A 530 -10.55 -104.15 98.15
N GLY A 531 -9.60 -104.45 97.22
CA GLY A 531 -8.88 -105.75 96.94
C GLY A 531 -7.92 -105.61 95.72
N GLN A 532 -6.90 -106.42 95.35
CA GLN A 532 -6.38 -107.79 95.65
C GLN A 532 -7.12 -108.99 95.00
N GLU A 533 -6.50 -110.13 94.57
CA GLU A 533 -5.17 -110.50 93.95
C GLU A 533 -5.21 -112.03 93.58
N VAL A 534 -4.35 -112.60 92.69
CA VAL A 534 -4.45 -114.01 92.18
C VAL A 534 -3.06 -114.74 92.03
N GLY A 535 -3.03 -116.07 91.85
CA GLY A 535 -1.88 -116.96 92.12
C GLY A 535 -1.32 -117.88 91.00
N PRO A 536 -0.44 -118.86 91.34
CA PRO A 536 0.75 -119.16 90.53
C PRO A 536 0.62 -120.13 89.33
N LEU A 537 -0.50 -120.85 89.14
CA LEU A 537 -0.66 -121.66 87.91
C LEU A 537 -0.80 -120.79 86.65
N GLU A 538 -1.27 -119.55 86.82
CA GLU A 538 -1.32 -118.53 85.78
C GLU A 538 0.09 -118.14 85.29
N ALA A 539 1.15 -118.32 86.09
CA ALA A 539 2.50 -117.91 85.72
C ALA A 539 3.09 -118.69 84.52
N LEU A 540 2.76 -119.99 84.38
CA LEU A 540 3.23 -120.78 83.24
C LEU A 540 2.46 -120.45 81.96
N ILE A 541 1.14 -120.23 82.09
CA ILE A 541 0.29 -119.73 81.00
C ILE A 541 0.80 -118.35 80.57
N ASN A 542 1.01 -117.42 81.50
CA ASN A 542 1.54 -116.09 81.25
C ASN A 542 2.89 -116.07 80.52
N ASN A 543 3.75 -117.09 80.68
CA ASN A 543 5.02 -117.16 79.94
C ASN A 543 4.83 -117.63 78.48
N LEU A 544 3.95 -118.60 78.21
CA LEU A 544 3.62 -118.98 76.83
C LEU A 544 2.76 -117.93 76.14
N SER A 545 1.82 -117.33 76.86
CA SER A 545 1.05 -116.16 76.42
C SER A 545 1.95 -114.95 76.18
N LYS A 546 3.04 -114.74 76.94
CA LYS A 546 4.04 -113.71 76.63
C LYS A 546 4.80 -113.99 75.34
N ALA A 547 5.22 -115.24 75.10
CA ALA A 547 5.91 -115.58 73.84
C ALA A 547 4.99 -115.42 72.60
N ILE A 548 3.71 -115.77 72.75
CA ILE A 548 2.69 -115.55 71.71
C ILE A 548 2.39 -114.04 71.56
N ALA A 549 2.24 -113.31 72.66
CA ALA A 549 2.02 -111.87 72.66
C ALA A 549 3.19 -111.12 72.02
N GLN A 550 4.44 -111.49 72.28
CA GLN A 550 5.62 -110.90 71.63
C GLN A 550 5.61 -111.10 70.10
N LYS A 551 5.15 -112.25 69.60
CA LYS A 551 4.99 -112.44 68.15
C LYS A 551 3.75 -111.75 67.58
N GLN A 552 2.72 -111.51 68.38
CA GLN A 552 1.58 -110.66 68.00
C GLN A 552 1.92 -109.16 68.06
N GLU A 553 2.86 -108.78 68.92
CA GLU A 553 3.44 -107.43 69.05
C GLU A 553 4.37 -107.14 67.87
N GLU A 554 5.27 -108.04 67.50
CA GLU A 554 6.06 -107.95 66.25
C GLU A 554 5.17 -107.85 65.00
N ILE A 555 4.09 -108.65 64.92
CA ILE A 555 3.13 -108.56 63.80
C ILE A 555 2.38 -107.21 63.84
N GLY A 556 1.94 -106.77 65.03
CA GLY A 556 1.26 -105.48 65.20
C GLY A 556 2.16 -104.27 64.92
N GLU A 557 3.46 -104.36 65.18
CA GLU A 557 4.45 -103.35 64.78
C GLU A 557 4.61 -103.29 63.25
N LEU A 558 4.68 -104.45 62.58
CA LEU A 558 4.75 -104.52 61.11
C LEU A 558 3.43 -104.05 60.46
N GLU A 559 2.27 -104.40 61.02
CA GLU A 559 0.97 -103.87 60.59
C GLU A 559 0.88 -102.36 60.81
N GLN A 560 1.40 -101.83 61.92
CA GLN A 560 1.49 -100.38 62.14
C GLN A 560 2.48 -99.67 61.19
N GLN A 561 3.61 -100.30 60.84
CA GLN A 561 4.55 -99.76 59.86
C GLN A 561 3.91 -99.72 58.47
N TRP A 562 3.27 -100.82 58.05
CA TRP A 562 2.50 -100.88 56.80
C TRP A 562 1.35 -99.86 56.76
N LEU A 563 0.61 -99.67 57.85
CA LEU A 563 -0.44 -98.64 57.94
C LEU A 563 0.12 -97.21 57.94
N LYS A 564 1.35 -96.97 58.41
CA LYS A 564 2.03 -95.67 58.30
C LYS A 564 2.43 -95.41 56.85
N GLU A 565 3.15 -96.33 56.22
CA GLU A 565 3.55 -96.25 54.81
C GLU A 565 2.33 -96.11 53.88
N GLN A 566 1.23 -96.82 54.16
CA GLN A 566 -0.02 -96.68 53.42
C GLN A 566 -0.66 -95.30 53.61
N ASN A 567 -0.66 -94.75 54.83
CA ASN A 567 -1.16 -93.39 55.08
C ASN A 567 -0.28 -92.31 54.42
N GLU A 568 1.04 -92.46 54.46
CA GLU A 568 1.99 -91.55 53.81
C GLU A 568 1.84 -91.60 52.27
N LEU A 569 1.67 -92.79 51.69
CA LEU A 569 1.33 -92.96 50.28
C LEU A 569 -0.01 -92.30 49.92
N VAL A 570 -1.03 -92.45 50.76
CA VAL A 570 -2.34 -91.79 50.58
C VAL A 570 -2.24 -90.27 50.72
N GLN A 571 -1.43 -89.75 51.64
CA GLN A 571 -1.14 -88.32 51.76
C GLN A 571 -0.46 -87.81 50.49
N HIS A 572 0.63 -88.44 50.03
CA HIS A 572 1.31 -88.04 48.80
C HIS A 572 0.44 -88.17 47.53
N VAL A 573 -0.48 -89.14 47.47
CA VAL A 573 -1.48 -89.23 46.39
C VAL A 573 -2.46 -88.06 46.45
N ASN A 574 -2.95 -87.69 47.64
CA ASN A 574 -3.84 -86.54 47.84
C ASN A 574 -3.14 -85.21 47.55
N GLU A 575 -1.88 -85.05 47.96
CA GLU A 575 -1.03 -83.90 47.63
C GLU A 575 -0.80 -83.80 46.13
N ARG A 576 -0.44 -84.90 45.46
CA ARG A 576 -0.30 -84.97 44.01
C ARG A 576 -1.59 -84.58 43.29
N GLU A 577 -2.75 -85.06 43.76
CA GLU A 577 -4.05 -84.62 43.23
C GLU A 577 -4.31 -83.13 43.49
N GLY A 578 -3.96 -82.60 44.66
CA GLY A 578 -4.02 -81.17 44.97
C GLY A 578 -3.16 -80.34 44.02
N LEU A 579 -1.92 -80.76 43.77
CA LEU A 579 -0.99 -80.15 42.83
C LEU A 579 -1.54 -80.21 41.39
N VAL A 580 -2.08 -81.35 40.93
CA VAL A 580 -2.73 -81.45 39.61
C VAL A 580 -3.96 -80.54 39.51
N LYS A 581 -4.78 -80.45 40.55
CA LYS A 581 -5.94 -79.54 40.61
C LYS A 581 -5.48 -78.08 40.53
N THR A 582 -4.45 -77.67 41.29
CA THR A 582 -3.90 -76.30 41.22
C THR A 582 -3.20 -75.99 39.88
N MET A 583 -2.48 -76.94 39.29
CA MET A 583 -1.90 -76.82 37.93
C MET A 583 -3.01 -76.60 36.89
N SER A 584 -4.11 -77.35 36.96
CA SER A 584 -5.25 -77.17 36.06
C SER A 584 -5.89 -75.79 36.20
N ARG A 585 -5.93 -75.25 37.44
CA ARG A 585 -6.41 -73.88 37.73
C ARG A 585 -5.45 -72.84 37.16
N LEU A 586 -4.14 -73.02 37.34
CA LEU A 586 -3.11 -72.12 36.80
C LEU A 586 -3.12 -72.10 35.27
N ASN A 587 -3.25 -73.25 34.58
CA ASN A 587 -3.39 -73.29 33.12
C ASN A 587 -4.66 -72.58 32.64
N LYS A 588 -5.80 -72.73 33.35
CA LYS A 588 -7.03 -71.97 33.06
C LYS A 588 -6.82 -70.47 33.26
N GLN A 589 -6.14 -70.05 34.32
CA GLN A 589 -5.80 -68.65 34.58
C GLN A 589 -4.84 -68.09 33.51
N LEU A 590 -3.83 -68.84 33.09
CA LEU A 590 -2.91 -68.48 32.00
C LEU A 590 -3.66 -68.30 30.66
N SER A 591 -4.57 -69.21 30.33
CA SER A 591 -5.40 -69.10 29.12
C SER A 591 -6.32 -67.87 29.15
N ILE A 592 -6.96 -67.58 30.30
CA ILE A 592 -7.76 -66.37 30.51
C ILE A 592 -6.90 -65.10 30.40
N LEU A 593 -5.68 -65.11 30.97
CA LEU A 593 -4.75 -63.98 30.88
C LEU A 593 -4.24 -63.78 29.44
N ALA A 594 -3.96 -64.85 28.69
CA ALA A 594 -3.60 -64.77 27.28
C ALA A 594 -4.75 -64.20 26.43
N GLN A 595 -6.00 -64.63 26.65
CA GLN A 595 -7.18 -64.06 26.00
C GLN A 595 -7.48 -62.61 26.42
N LYS A 596 -7.13 -62.21 27.64
CA LYS A 596 -7.20 -60.80 28.07
C LYS A 596 -6.12 -59.97 27.39
N LYS A 597 -4.87 -60.44 27.38
CA LYS A 597 -3.75 -59.79 26.67
C LYS A 597 -4.09 -59.59 25.20
N LEU A 598 -4.54 -60.63 24.50
CA LEU A 598 -4.86 -60.55 23.07
C LEU A 598 -6.05 -59.60 22.76
N ARG A 599 -6.95 -59.38 23.74
CA ARG A 599 -7.98 -58.32 23.65
C ARG A 599 -7.38 -56.93 23.77
N VAL A 600 -6.56 -56.70 24.80
CA VAL A 600 -5.88 -55.42 25.04
C VAL A 600 -4.90 -55.09 23.91
N ASP A 601 -4.16 -56.07 23.38
CA ASP A 601 -3.29 -55.92 22.20
C ASP A 601 -4.12 -55.44 20.97
N ASN A 602 -5.32 -56.01 20.77
CA ASN A 602 -6.23 -55.59 19.70
C ASN A 602 -6.85 -54.21 19.94
N GLU A 603 -7.23 -53.89 21.17
CA GLU A 603 -7.76 -52.57 21.57
C GLU A 603 -6.70 -51.48 21.37
N ILE A 604 -5.45 -51.75 21.75
CA ILE A 604 -4.27 -50.89 21.45
C ILE A 604 -4.10 -50.76 19.94
N ALA A 605 -4.13 -51.85 19.17
CA ALA A 605 -3.96 -51.81 17.71
C ALA A 605 -5.11 -51.09 16.96
N ILE A 606 -6.28 -50.91 17.59
CA ILE A 606 -7.36 -50.04 17.10
C ILE A 606 -7.05 -48.59 17.45
N GLN A 607 -6.76 -48.30 18.72
CA GLN A 607 -6.38 -46.96 19.20
C GLN A 607 -5.16 -46.38 18.46
N GLU A 608 -4.20 -47.20 18.05
CA GLU A 608 -3.06 -46.78 17.22
C GLU A 608 -3.46 -46.39 15.80
N ARG A 609 -4.48 -47.03 15.20
CA ARG A 609 -5.04 -46.64 13.89
C ARG A 609 -5.84 -45.35 14.00
N GLU A 610 -6.71 -45.25 14.99
CA GLU A 610 -7.48 -44.04 15.30
C GLU A 610 -6.55 -42.86 15.55
N ARG A 611 -5.49 -43.04 16.34
CA ARG A 611 -4.42 -42.05 16.53
C ARG A 611 -3.70 -41.70 15.22
N ALA A 612 -3.40 -42.67 14.37
CA ALA A 612 -2.75 -42.43 13.09
C ALA A 612 -3.67 -41.71 12.08
N GLU A 613 -4.99 -41.90 12.18
CA GLU A 613 -6.02 -41.21 11.40
C GLU A 613 -6.20 -39.77 11.89
N LEU A 614 -6.39 -39.56 13.19
CA LEU A 614 -6.39 -38.24 13.82
C LEU A 614 -5.09 -37.46 13.55
N GLN A 615 -3.93 -38.13 13.48
CA GLN A 615 -2.67 -37.49 13.08
C GLN A 615 -2.59 -37.12 11.58
N ARG A 616 -3.35 -37.78 10.70
CA ARG A 616 -3.50 -37.36 9.29
C ARG A 616 -4.47 -36.18 9.20
N GLU A 617 -5.62 -36.26 9.86
CA GLU A 617 -6.61 -35.18 9.92
C GLU A 617 -6.03 -33.89 10.52
N LEU A 618 -5.28 -34.00 11.61
CA LEU A 618 -4.59 -32.86 12.22
C LEU A 618 -3.52 -32.25 11.29
N LYS A 619 -2.84 -33.06 10.46
CA LYS A 619 -1.96 -32.55 9.40
C LYS A 619 -2.73 -31.86 8.28
N HIS A 620 -3.88 -32.40 7.84
CA HIS A 620 -4.75 -31.74 6.87
C HIS A 620 -5.27 -30.39 7.42
N LEU A 621 -5.75 -30.36 8.66
CA LEU A 621 -6.14 -29.13 9.36
C LEU A 621 -4.98 -28.13 9.49
N GLN A 622 -3.75 -28.60 9.74
CA GLN A 622 -2.56 -27.73 9.74
C GLN A 622 -2.27 -27.16 8.35
N TYR A 623 -2.35 -27.95 7.28
CA TYR A 623 -2.18 -27.47 5.91
C TYR A 623 -3.28 -26.47 5.51
N ASP A 624 -4.54 -26.75 5.83
CA ASP A 624 -5.64 -25.81 5.55
C ASP A 624 -5.55 -24.54 6.41
N THR A 625 -5.05 -24.63 7.66
CA THR A 625 -4.75 -23.45 8.50
C THR A 625 -3.60 -22.63 7.91
N GLN A 626 -2.52 -23.26 7.44
CA GLN A 626 -1.42 -22.58 6.74
C GLN A 626 -1.90 -21.92 5.44
N ARG A 627 -2.77 -22.61 4.68
CA ARG A 627 -3.39 -22.10 3.45
C ARG A 627 -4.33 -20.92 3.74
N LEU A 628 -5.13 -20.98 4.80
CA LEU A 628 -5.95 -19.87 5.28
C LEU A 628 -5.08 -18.69 5.69
N ASN A 629 -4.01 -18.92 6.46
CA ASN A 629 -3.08 -17.86 6.85
C ASN A 629 -2.37 -17.23 5.65
N PHE A 630 -2.02 -18.02 4.62
CA PHE A 630 -1.48 -17.50 3.36
C PHE A 630 -2.51 -16.67 2.58
N LEU A 631 -3.76 -17.12 2.51
CA LEU A 631 -4.85 -16.37 1.87
C LEU A 631 -5.16 -15.08 2.64
N ILE A 632 -5.19 -15.11 3.97
CA ILE A 632 -5.36 -13.93 4.84
C ILE A 632 -4.17 -12.96 4.68
N ALA A 633 -2.95 -13.46 4.56
CA ALA A 633 -1.78 -12.63 4.28
C ALA A 633 -1.88 -11.97 2.89
N LYS A 634 -2.33 -12.72 1.87
CA LYS A 634 -2.57 -12.20 0.52
C LYS A 634 -3.70 -11.16 0.49
N GLU A 635 -4.84 -11.44 1.09
CA GLU A 635 -5.97 -10.51 1.26
C GLU A 635 -5.51 -9.23 1.96
N LYS A 636 -4.72 -9.35 3.04
CA LYS A 636 -4.13 -8.21 3.74
C LYS A 636 -3.19 -7.42 2.84
N THR A 637 -2.29 -8.04 2.06
CA THR A 637 -1.42 -7.27 1.15
C THR A 637 -2.19 -6.61 0.02
N THR A 638 -3.23 -7.25 -0.54
CA THR A 638 -4.12 -6.58 -1.50
C THR A 638 -4.92 -5.44 -0.87
N GLY A 639 -5.35 -5.57 0.39
CA GLY A 639 -6.01 -4.49 1.13
C GLY A 639 -5.07 -3.32 1.45
N HIS A 640 -3.81 -3.58 1.77
CA HIS A 640 -2.78 -2.53 1.93
C HIS A 640 -2.44 -1.85 0.61
N ASN A 641 -2.44 -2.58 -0.50
CA ASN A 641 -2.26 -1.99 -1.83
C ASN A 641 -3.46 -1.11 -2.21
N LEU A 642 -4.70 -1.61 -2.08
CA LEU A 642 -5.92 -0.85 -2.38
C LEU A 642 -6.08 0.40 -1.49
N THR A 643 -5.73 0.32 -0.20
CA THR A 643 -5.73 1.50 0.68
C THR A 643 -4.61 2.48 0.34
N ARG A 644 -3.45 2.01 -0.11
CA ARG A 644 -2.37 2.87 -0.64
C ARG A 644 -2.75 3.52 -1.97
N GLU A 645 -3.41 2.79 -2.86
CA GLU A 645 -3.92 3.29 -4.14
C GLU A 645 -5.02 4.33 -3.92
N ASN A 646 -5.96 4.09 -2.98
CA ASN A 646 -6.94 5.10 -2.56
C ASN A 646 -6.26 6.33 -1.95
N MET A 647 -5.28 6.17 -1.05
CA MET A 647 -4.54 7.31 -0.47
C MET A 647 -3.80 8.13 -1.55
N LEU A 648 -3.23 7.47 -2.57
CA LEU A 648 -2.61 8.15 -3.71
C LEU A 648 -3.66 8.90 -4.54
N ALA A 649 -4.77 8.24 -4.89
CA ALA A 649 -5.88 8.85 -5.62
C ALA A 649 -6.48 10.04 -4.84
N GLU A 650 -6.64 9.94 -3.52
CA GLU A 650 -7.04 11.04 -2.64
C GLU A 650 -6.04 12.20 -2.69
N THR A 651 -4.72 11.93 -2.65
CA THR A 651 -3.72 13.01 -2.80
C THR A 651 -3.71 13.64 -4.19
N ASP A 652 -3.99 12.88 -5.25
CA ASP A 652 -4.08 13.41 -6.61
C ASP A 652 -5.41 14.15 -6.84
N PHE A 653 -6.53 13.71 -6.26
CA PHE A 653 -7.79 14.48 -6.24
C PHE A 653 -7.64 15.78 -5.43
N VAL A 654 -6.94 15.77 -4.29
CA VAL A 654 -6.65 16.98 -3.51
C VAL A 654 -5.67 17.91 -4.24
N ARG A 655 -4.72 17.37 -5.02
CA ARG A 655 -3.88 18.18 -5.92
C ARG A 655 -4.74 18.83 -7.01
N ALA A 656 -5.53 18.05 -7.74
CA ALA A 656 -6.38 18.54 -8.82
C ALA A 656 -7.42 19.55 -8.31
N LEU A 657 -7.98 19.34 -7.11
CA LEU A 657 -8.87 20.31 -6.46
C LEU A 657 -8.14 21.63 -6.21
N ARG A 658 -6.92 21.61 -5.64
CA ARG A 658 -6.11 22.82 -5.43
C ARG A 658 -5.71 23.52 -6.72
N GLU A 659 -5.42 22.77 -7.78
CA GLU A 659 -5.16 23.33 -9.10
C GLU A 659 -6.41 24.06 -9.64
N LYS A 660 -7.61 23.51 -9.43
CA LYS A 660 -8.88 24.19 -9.76
C LYS A 660 -9.25 25.33 -8.81
N GLU A 661 -8.87 25.28 -7.54
CA GLU A 661 -8.99 26.41 -6.60
C GLU A 661 -8.08 27.58 -7.05
N VAL A 662 -6.85 27.29 -7.51
CA VAL A 662 -5.94 28.31 -8.05
C VAL A 662 -6.46 28.88 -9.38
N GLU A 663 -6.91 28.04 -10.32
CA GLU A 663 -7.57 28.51 -11.55
C GLU A 663 -8.78 29.40 -11.26
N ALA A 664 -9.60 29.04 -10.27
CA ALA A 664 -10.75 29.85 -9.87
C ALA A 664 -10.35 31.18 -9.24
N VAL A 665 -9.30 31.22 -8.41
CA VAL A 665 -8.74 32.47 -7.84
C VAL A 665 -8.14 33.36 -8.92
N GLU A 666 -7.44 32.78 -9.92
CA GLU A 666 -6.96 33.54 -11.07
C GLU A 666 -8.09 34.12 -11.92
N LEU A 667 -9.16 33.36 -12.14
CA LEU A 667 -10.35 33.82 -12.86
C LEU A 667 -11.08 34.92 -12.07
N GLN A 668 -11.20 34.79 -10.75
CA GLN A 668 -11.75 35.85 -9.90
C GLN A 668 -10.89 37.11 -9.96
N ALA A 669 -9.55 36.99 -9.89
CA ALA A 669 -8.65 38.14 -10.02
C ALA A 669 -8.76 38.85 -11.38
N LYS A 670 -9.01 38.11 -12.47
CA LYS A 670 -9.29 38.65 -13.81
C LYS A 670 -10.65 39.37 -13.83
N VAL A 671 -11.69 38.82 -13.20
CA VAL A 671 -13.01 39.46 -13.05
C VAL A 671 -12.93 40.72 -12.19
N ASP A 672 -12.16 40.71 -11.10
CA ASP A 672 -11.95 41.87 -10.23
C ASP A 672 -11.12 42.98 -10.92
N GLY A 673 -10.24 42.60 -11.87
CA GLY A 673 -9.57 43.53 -12.78
C GLY A 673 -10.57 44.20 -13.74
N LEU A 674 -11.34 43.40 -14.48
CA LEU A 674 -12.37 43.88 -15.40
C LEU A 674 -13.45 44.74 -14.71
N ASN A 675 -13.79 44.45 -13.45
CA ASN A 675 -14.72 45.26 -12.67
C ASN A 675 -14.14 46.64 -12.31
N LYS A 676 -12.84 46.74 -12.04
CA LYS A 676 -12.14 48.02 -11.84
C LYS A 676 -12.05 48.80 -13.13
N GLU A 677 -11.61 48.17 -14.21
CA GLU A 677 -11.58 48.79 -15.55
C GLU A 677 -12.97 49.34 -15.93
N ARG A 678 -14.04 48.59 -15.65
CA ARG A 678 -15.43 49.06 -15.82
C ARG A 678 -15.77 50.25 -14.91
N GLU A 679 -15.33 50.25 -13.66
CA GLU A 679 -15.58 51.35 -12.71
C GLU A 679 -14.79 52.60 -13.07
N ASP A 680 -13.56 52.48 -13.53
CA ASP A 680 -12.74 53.57 -14.06
C ASP A 680 -13.38 54.16 -15.33
N MET A 681 -13.79 53.33 -16.29
CA MET A 681 -14.55 53.78 -17.48
C MET A 681 -15.90 54.44 -17.13
N LEU A 682 -16.56 54.03 -16.05
CA LEU A 682 -17.79 54.69 -15.54
C LEU A 682 -17.47 56.03 -14.87
N ASN A 683 -16.35 56.16 -14.17
CA ASN A 683 -15.88 57.42 -13.61
C ASN A 683 -15.52 58.41 -14.73
N GLU A 684 -14.78 57.97 -15.76
CA GLU A 684 -14.48 58.76 -16.96
C GLU A 684 -15.76 59.22 -17.66
N LEU A 685 -16.76 58.33 -17.82
CA LEU A 685 -18.07 58.70 -18.39
C LEU A 685 -18.77 59.79 -17.57
N VAL A 686 -18.79 59.68 -16.24
CA VAL A 686 -19.38 60.69 -15.35
C VAL A 686 -18.61 62.02 -15.41
N GLU A 687 -17.30 62.00 -15.62
CA GLU A 687 -16.52 63.23 -15.86
C GLU A 687 -16.84 63.87 -17.22
N VAL A 688 -17.00 63.07 -18.28
CA VAL A 688 -17.48 63.55 -19.59
C VAL A 688 -18.87 64.15 -19.47
N GLU A 689 -19.82 63.47 -18.82
CA GLU A 689 -21.18 64.00 -18.55
C GLU A 689 -21.15 65.33 -17.78
N ARG A 690 -20.30 65.45 -16.75
CA ARG A 690 -20.08 66.73 -16.03
C ARG A 690 -19.56 67.82 -16.96
N THR A 691 -18.65 67.51 -17.88
CA THR A 691 -18.15 68.52 -18.85
C THR A 691 -19.23 68.95 -19.83
N ILE A 692 -20.09 68.03 -20.30
CA ILE A 692 -21.23 68.33 -21.17
C ILE A 692 -22.21 69.27 -20.45
N MET A 693 -22.64 68.92 -19.22
CA MET A 693 -23.53 69.75 -18.40
C MET A 693 -22.96 71.16 -18.13
N LEU A 694 -21.63 71.28 -17.95
CA LEU A 694 -20.96 72.57 -17.81
C LEU A 694 -20.96 73.39 -19.11
N TRP A 695 -20.88 72.75 -20.27
CA TRP A 695 -20.99 73.44 -21.57
C TRP A 695 -22.42 73.83 -21.90
N GLU A 696 -23.41 72.97 -21.63
CA GLU A 696 -24.83 73.30 -21.78
C GLU A 696 -25.22 74.52 -20.95
N LYS A 697 -24.81 74.56 -19.67
CA LYS A 697 -25.08 75.70 -18.80
C LYS A 697 -24.42 77.00 -19.29
N LYS A 698 -23.22 76.94 -19.87
CA LYS A 698 -22.60 78.10 -20.54
C LYS A 698 -23.41 78.57 -21.74
N VAL A 699 -23.89 77.65 -22.58
CA VAL A 699 -24.74 77.98 -23.74
C VAL A 699 -26.05 78.61 -23.29
N GLN A 700 -26.71 78.07 -22.26
CA GLN A 700 -27.94 78.63 -21.68
C GLN A 700 -27.73 80.08 -21.21
N LEU A 701 -26.67 80.36 -20.46
CA LEU A 701 -26.34 81.72 -20.00
C LEU A 701 -26.05 82.70 -21.16
N CYS A 702 -25.37 82.24 -22.23
CA CYS A 702 -25.18 83.05 -23.44
C CYS A 702 -26.49 83.35 -24.17
N ASP A 703 -27.45 82.41 -24.15
CA ASP A 703 -28.73 82.55 -24.83
C ASP A 703 -29.73 83.40 -24.00
N GLU A 704 -29.68 83.32 -22.68
CA GLU A 704 -30.40 84.20 -21.74
C GLU A 704 -29.89 85.65 -21.80
N THR A 705 -28.56 85.85 -21.76
CA THR A 705 -27.98 87.20 -21.90
C THR A 705 -28.28 87.82 -23.26
N ARG A 706 -28.33 87.03 -24.35
CA ARG A 706 -28.80 87.54 -25.66
C ARG A 706 -30.27 87.98 -25.60
N ARG A 707 -31.17 87.15 -25.06
CA ARG A 707 -32.59 87.50 -24.91
C ARG A 707 -32.83 88.75 -24.06
N ALA A 708 -32.04 88.94 -23.00
CA ALA A 708 -32.12 90.13 -22.14
C ALA A 708 -31.70 91.42 -22.88
N VAL A 709 -30.73 91.34 -23.80
CA VAL A 709 -30.29 92.47 -24.63
C VAL A 709 -31.29 92.78 -25.76
N ASP A 710 -31.99 91.78 -26.29
CA ASP A 710 -32.96 91.92 -27.38
C ASP A 710 -34.37 92.41 -26.95
N CYS A 711 -34.58 92.80 -25.68
CA CYS A 711 -35.89 93.22 -25.15
C CYS A 711 -36.25 94.68 -25.46
N ASP A 712 -37.21 94.87 -26.37
CA ASP A 712 -37.59 96.16 -26.99
C ASP A 712 -38.38 97.17 -26.11
N LEU A 713 -38.21 97.10 -24.78
CA LEU A 713 -38.90 97.92 -23.78
C LEU A 713 -38.32 99.34 -23.67
N GLY A 714 -38.60 100.18 -24.69
CA GLY A 714 -38.27 101.61 -24.63
C GLY A 714 -38.66 102.49 -25.83
N GLN A 715 -39.14 101.90 -26.94
CA GLN A 715 -39.34 102.68 -28.18
C GLN A 715 -40.54 103.65 -28.16
N GLY A 716 -41.57 103.38 -27.36
CA GLY A 716 -42.85 104.11 -27.37
C GLY A 716 -42.75 105.55 -26.85
N GLU A 717 -42.35 105.72 -25.60
CA GLU A 717 -42.32 107.02 -24.90
C GLU A 717 -41.38 108.01 -25.59
N MET A 718 -40.24 107.51 -26.09
CA MET A 718 -39.25 108.28 -26.83
C MET A 718 -39.82 108.92 -28.12
N ASN A 719 -40.89 108.37 -28.69
CA ASN A 719 -41.55 108.91 -29.89
C ASN A 719 -42.63 109.96 -29.57
N VAL A 720 -43.30 109.86 -28.42
CA VAL A 720 -44.27 110.87 -27.97
C VAL A 720 -43.54 112.16 -27.57
N MET A 721 -42.46 112.04 -26.78
CA MET A 721 -41.66 113.20 -26.36
C MET A 721 -41.06 113.96 -27.56
N ARG A 722 -40.62 113.25 -28.61
CA ARG A 722 -40.05 113.86 -29.83
C ARG A 722 -41.01 114.83 -30.56
N HIS A 723 -42.32 114.59 -30.52
CA HIS A 723 -43.29 115.43 -31.25
C HIS A 723 -43.59 116.74 -30.52
N GLU A 724 -43.79 116.72 -29.20
CA GLU A 724 -44.06 117.95 -28.44
C GLU A 724 -42.80 118.81 -28.27
N ILE A 725 -41.61 118.18 -28.16
CA ILE A 725 -40.31 118.89 -28.23
C ILE A 725 -40.23 119.73 -29.50
N HIS A 726 -40.48 119.14 -30.67
CA HIS A 726 -40.33 119.86 -31.95
C HIS A 726 -41.27 121.07 -32.08
N ARG A 727 -42.48 120.95 -31.53
CA ARG A 727 -43.49 122.02 -31.51
C ARG A 727 -43.10 123.18 -30.59
N MET A 728 -42.46 122.89 -29.46
CA MET A 728 -41.91 123.88 -28.52
C MET A 728 -40.61 124.51 -29.03
N GLU A 729 -39.73 123.74 -29.66
CA GLU A 729 -38.45 124.21 -30.23
C GLU A 729 -38.62 125.38 -31.20
N VAL A 730 -39.61 125.33 -32.10
CA VAL A 730 -39.81 126.38 -33.12
C VAL A 730 -40.14 127.75 -32.49
N ARG A 731 -40.94 127.79 -31.41
CA ARG A 731 -41.21 129.05 -30.68
C ARG A 731 -40.07 129.44 -29.74
N LYS A 732 -39.45 128.47 -29.07
CA LYS A 732 -38.27 128.68 -28.21
C LYS A 732 -37.15 129.35 -28.99
N ASN A 733 -36.76 128.79 -30.15
CA ASN A 733 -35.60 129.21 -30.94
C ASN A 733 -35.63 130.67 -31.41
N SER A 734 -36.79 131.33 -31.51
CA SER A 734 -36.88 132.73 -31.91
C SER A 734 -36.49 133.69 -30.78
N LEU A 735 -37.15 133.60 -29.61
CA LEU A 735 -36.88 134.46 -28.46
C LEU A 735 -35.52 134.16 -27.81
N ILE A 736 -35.12 132.88 -27.81
CA ILE A 736 -33.88 132.46 -27.17
C ILE A 736 -32.63 132.89 -27.96
N GLN A 737 -32.70 133.05 -29.29
CA GLN A 737 -31.55 133.51 -30.09
C GLN A 737 -31.04 134.92 -29.75
N GLN A 738 -31.82 135.72 -29.02
CA GLN A 738 -31.39 137.03 -28.52
C GLN A 738 -31.03 137.01 -27.03
N GLN A 739 -31.76 136.25 -26.19
CA GLN A 739 -31.54 136.25 -24.74
C GLN A 739 -30.52 135.19 -24.26
N GLU A 740 -30.47 134.01 -24.89
CA GLU A 740 -29.46 132.99 -24.55
C GLU A 740 -28.04 133.40 -24.97
N LYS A 741 -27.85 134.30 -25.95
CA LYS A 741 -26.49 134.75 -26.33
C LYS A 741 -25.69 135.37 -25.17
N LEU A 742 -26.38 136.03 -24.24
CA LEU A 742 -25.79 136.68 -23.06
C LEU A 742 -25.85 135.78 -21.82
N LEU A 743 -26.96 135.08 -21.59
CA LEU A 743 -27.08 134.13 -20.46
C LEU A 743 -26.18 132.90 -20.62
N GLN A 744 -26.05 132.34 -21.83
CA GLN A 744 -25.10 131.25 -22.08
C GLN A 744 -23.64 131.67 -21.84
N ALA A 745 -23.26 132.95 -21.90
CA ALA A 745 -21.89 133.36 -21.61
C ALA A 745 -21.53 133.11 -20.13
N LEU A 746 -22.47 133.37 -19.23
CA LEU A 746 -22.33 133.15 -17.79
C LEU A 746 -22.62 131.70 -17.39
N GLU A 747 -23.69 131.09 -17.93
CA GLU A 747 -24.02 129.68 -17.62
C GLU A 747 -22.94 128.71 -18.13
N ARG A 748 -22.26 129.00 -19.27
CA ARG A 748 -21.08 128.25 -19.72
C ARG A 748 -19.91 128.25 -18.73
N SER A 749 -19.86 129.13 -17.74
CA SER A 749 -18.80 129.10 -16.71
C SER A 749 -19.05 128.00 -15.67
N VAL A 750 -20.29 127.83 -15.22
CA VAL A 750 -20.71 126.73 -14.32
C VAL A 750 -20.69 125.41 -15.08
N SER A 751 -21.32 125.36 -16.27
CA SER A 751 -21.32 124.16 -17.10
C SER A 751 -19.93 123.74 -17.58
N LYS A 752 -18.93 124.64 -17.61
CA LYS A 752 -17.52 124.26 -17.82
C LYS A 752 -16.94 123.48 -16.64
N ARG A 753 -17.34 123.77 -15.41
CA ARG A 753 -16.87 123.06 -14.20
C ARG A 753 -17.42 121.64 -14.19
N ASP A 754 -18.73 121.50 -14.41
CA ASP A 754 -19.41 120.21 -14.53
C ASP A 754 -18.89 119.41 -15.74
N LEU A 755 -18.62 120.07 -16.88
CA LEU A 755 -18.00 119.43 -18.03
C LEU A 755 -16.56 118.99 -17.78
N ILE A 756 -15.77 119.67 -16.93
CA ILE A 756 -14.41 119.20 -16.60
C ILE A 756 -14.48 117.90 -15.78
N VAL A 757 -15.44 117.78 -14.86
CA VAL A 757 -15.68 116.53 -14.11
C VAL A 757 -16.16 115.43 -15.06
N MET A 758 -17.24 115.67 -15.82
CA MET A 758 -17.79 114.71 -16.79
C MET A 758 -16.82 114.33 -17.93
N GLN A 759 -15.85 115.19 -18.28
CA GLN A 759 -14.84 114.89 -19.29
C GLN A 759 -13.73 113.97 -18.79
N ALA A 760 -13.51 113.86 -17.47
CA ALA A 760 -12.57 112.88 -16.92
C ALA A 760 -13.08 111.44 -17.15
N ASP A 761 -14.34 111.15 -16.79
CA ASP A 761 -14.91 109.81 -16.85
C ASP A 761 -15.21 109.32 -18.27
N THR A 762 -15.48 110.23 -19.21
CA THR A 762 -15.99 109.87 -20.56
C THR A 762 -14.98 109.99 -21.70
N GLN A 763 -13.69 110.25 -21.41
CA GLN A 763 -12.66 110.43 -22.45
C GLN A 763 -12.15 109.14 -23.11
N LYS A 764 -12.68 107.96 -22.75
CA LYS A 764 -12.09 106.66 -23.16
C LYS A 764 -12.58 106.09 -24.51
N ASN A 765 -13.67 106.60 -25.10
CA ASN A 765 -14.09 106.23 -26.47
C ASN A 765 -15.10 107.23 -27.07
N GLN A 766 -14.79 107.83 -28.24
CA GLN A 766 -15.73 108.67 -28.99
C GLN A 766 -15.51 108.69 -30.51
N LYS A 767 -16.63 108.64 -31.25
CA LYS A 767 -16.84 109.20 -32.62
C LYS A 767 -16.05 108.52 -33.77
N THR A 768 -16.40 108.65 -35.05
CA THR A 768 -17.49 109.35 -35.79
C THR A 768 -17.83 108.48 -37.02
N LYS A 769 -19.04 108.26 -37.55
CA LYS A 769 -20.28 109.06 -37.77
C LYS A 769 -20.21 110.09 -38.92
N ALA A 770 -21.23 110.00 -39.79
CA ALA A 770 -21.80 111.02 -40.69
C ALA A 770 -21.16 111.38 -42.07
N LYS A 771 -21.96 111.13 -43.13
CA LYS A 771 -22.47 112.20 -44.04
C LYS A 771 -23.72 111.75 -44.82
N MET A 772 -24.84 111.63 -44.09
CA MET A 772 -26.16 111.28 -44.61
C MET A 772 -26.84 112.44 -45.37
N ARG A 773 -26.36 112.77 -46.57
CA ARG A 773 -27.10 113.63 -47.54
C ARG A 773 -27.38 112.96 -48.88
N ILE A 774 -26.68 111.87 -49.18
CA ILE A 774 -26.97 110.97 -50.32
C ILE A 774 -28.10 109.98 -49.95
N THR A 775 -28.51 109.93 -48.68
CA THR A 775 -29.38 108.89 -48.11
C THR A 775 -30.87 108.99 -48.44
N ALA A 776 -31.40 110.10 -48.99
CA ALA A 776 -32.82 110.13 -49.37
C ALA A 776 -33.09 109.29 -50.63
N GLN A 777 -32.33 109.53 -51.71
CA GLN A 777 -32.40 108.69 -52.91
C GLN A 777 -31.73 107.33 -52.69
N ARG A 778 -30.63 107.27 -51.91
CA ARG A 778 -30.13 105.98 -51.47
C ARG A 778 -31.14 105.22 -50.61
N GLN A 779 -32.09 105.78 -49.87
CA GLN A 779 -33.04 104.94 -49.09
C GLN A 779 -33.97 104.08 -49.97
N VAL A 780 -34.36 104.54 -51.17
CA VAL A 780 -35.07 103.67 -52.14
C VAL A 780 -34.10 102.70 -52.80
N GLU A 781 -32.90 103.15 -53.13
CA GLU A 781 -31.82 102.27 -53.63
C GLU A 781 -31.28 101.30 -52.57
N ASP A 782 -31.48 101.55 -51.28
CA ASP A 782 -31.00 100.81 -50.11
C ASP A 782 -32.12 99.95 -49.55
N LEU A 783 -33.39 100.18 -49.90
CA LEU A 783 -34.40 99.14 -49.87
C LEU A 783 -34.21 98.18 -51.05
N LYS A 784 -33.91 98.68 -52.26
CA LYS A 784 -33.50 97.81 -53.38
C LYS A 784 -32.18 97.10 -53.13
N LYS A 785 -31.18 97.72 -52.47
CA LYS A 785 -29.91 97.10 -52.08
C LYS A 785 -30.03 96.32 -50.78
N ARG A 786 -30.92 96.61 -49.83
CA ARG A 786 -31.21 95.67 -48.73
C ARG A 786 -31.97 94.46 -49.24
N VAL A 787 -32.83 94.57 -50.26
CA VAL A 787 -33.36 93.39 -50.97
C VAL A 787 -32.28 92.73 -51.83
N LYS A 788 -31.34 93.48 -52.41
CA LYS A 788 -30.20 92.89 -53.13
C LYS A 788 -29.16 92.27 -52.19
N THR A 789 -29.00 92.74 -50.95
CA THR A 789 -28.08 92.19 -49.94
C THR A 789 -28.75 91.21 -49.01
N THR A 790 -30.08 91.17 -48.87
CA THR A 790 -30.75 89.98 -48.35
C THR A 790 -30.85 88.91 -49.43
N LYS A 791 -30.90 89.26 -50.73
CA LYS A 791 -30.62 88.29 -51.81
C LYS A 791 -29.15 87.94 -51.95
N GLN A 792 -28.22 88.82 -51.61
CA GLN A 792 -26.80 88.50 -51.52
C GLN A 792 -26.52 87.71 -50.24
N LEU A 793 -27.26 87.90 -49.14
CA LEU A 793 -27.13 87.11 -47.92
C LEU A 793 -27.91 85.80 -47.99
N THR A 794 -29.00 85.67 -48.76
CA THR A 794 -29.54 84.34 -49.07
C THR A 794 -28.80 83.67 -50.21
N LYS A 795 -28.05 84.41 -51.06
CA LYS A 795 -27.07 83.81 -51.97
C LYS A 795 -25.85 83.34 -51.22
N ASN A 796 -25.17 84.23 -50.49
CA ASN A 796 -24.09 83.89 -49.58
C ASN A 796 -24.53 82.80 -48.60
N CYS A 797 -25.67 82.87 -47.91
CA CYS A 797 -26.12 81.75 -47.07
C CYS A 797 -26.60 80.51 -47.85
N SER A 798 -26.85 80.57 -49.18
CA SER A 798 -27.03 79.37 -50.03
C SER A 798 -25.74 78.86 -50.66
N GLU A 799 -24.70 79.70 -50.69
CA GLU A 799 -23.36 79.42 -51.18
C GLU A 799 -22.51 78.91 -49.99
N GLU A 800 -22.75 79.40 -48.78
CA GLU A 800 -22.35 78.90 -47.46
C GLU A 800 -23.15 77.65 -47.10
N LEU A 801 -24.49 77.58 -47.26
CA LEU A 801 -25.19 76.28 -47.16
C LEU A 801 -24.71 75.33 -48.25
N GLY A 802 -24.44 75.79 -49.47
CA GLY A 802 -23.86 74.95 -50.53
C GLY A 802 -22.38 74.58 -50.30
N GLU A 803 -21.65 75.33 -49.47
CA GLU A 803 -20.30 75.03 -49.02
C GLU A 803 -20.31 74.17 -47.77
N MET A 804 -21.33 74.26 -46.92
CA MET A 804 -21.58 73.38 -45.78
C MET A 804 -22.20 72.05 -46.23
N GLU A 805 -23.01 72.03 -47.30
CA GLU A 805 -23.49 70.83 -47.99
C GLU A 805 -22.35 70.17 -48.77
N LYS A 806 -21.44 70.93 -49.37
CA LYS A 806 -20.18 70.37 -49.91
C LYS A 806 -19.26 69.88 -48.79
N GLN A 807 -19.07 70.63 -47.71
CA GLN A 807 -18.26 70.19 -46.58
C GLN A 807 -18.90 68.98 -45.89
N LEU A 808 -20.23 68.87 -45.82
CA LEU A 808 -20.92 67.67 -45.38
C LEU A 808 -20.73 66.53 -46.38
N ALA A 809 -20.92 66.73 -47.67
CA ALA A 809 -20.69 65.69 -48.69
C ALA A 809 -19.20 65.30 -48.81
N ASP A 810 -18.27 66.20 -48.49
CA ASP A 810 -16.82 65.95 -48.47
C ASP A 810 -16.38 65.39 -47.12
N ILE A 811 -17.09 65.64 -46.01
CA ILE A 811 -16.94 64.94 -44.72
C ILE A 811 -17.59 63.54 -44.80
N GLU A 812 -18.66 63.37 -45.56
CA GLU A 812 -19.28 62.07 -45.88
C GLU A 812 -18.34 61.27 -46.78
N LYS A 813 -17.81 61.86 -47.87
CA LYS A 813 -16.72 61.23 -48.65
C LYS A 813 -15.50 60.95 -47.79
N LEU A 814 -15.02 61.89 -46.97
CA LEU A 814 -13.89 61.63 -46.06
C LEU A 814 -14.27 60.57 -45.01
N SER A 815 -15.54 60.41 -44.64
CA SER A 815 -16.01 59.32 -43.78
C SER A 815 -16.12 58.00 -44.53
N GLU A 816 -16.43 57.98 -45.83
CA GLU A 816 -16.45 56.80 -46.68
C GLU A 816 -15.05 56.38 -47.09
N GLU A 817 -14.15 57.33 -47.37
CA GLU A 817 -12.71 57.14 -47.51
C GLU A 817 -12.09 56.68 -46.19
N LYS A 818 -12.50 57.22 -45.03
CA LYS A 818 -12.04 56.72 -43.73
C LYS A 818 -12.64 55.36 -43.37
N LYS A 819 -13.88 55.05 -43.75
CA LYS A 819 -14.46 53.71 -43.60
C LYS A 819 -13.77 52.71 -44.51
N THR A 820 -13.57 53.01 -45.80
CA THR A 820 -12.86 52.13 -46.73
C THR A 820 -11.37 52.01 -46.40
N GLN A 821 -10.73 53.05 -45.86
CA GLN A 821 -9.40 52.96 -45.25
C GLN A 821 -9.44 52.03 -44.03
N LEU A 822 -10.39 52.19 -43.10
CA LEU A 822 -10.49 51.35 -41.90
C LEU A 822 -10.83 49.89 -42.25
N GLU A 823 -11.68 49.64 -43.27
CA GLU A 823 -11.89 48.31 -43.85
C GLU A 823 -10.64 47.79 -44.56
N SER A 824 -9.84 48.64 -45.21
CA SER A 824 -8.57 48.22 -45.83
C SER A 824 -7.54 47.87 -44.78
N GLU A 825 -7.48 48.62 -43.66
CA GLU A 825 -6.61 48.30 -42.54
C GLU A 825 -7.12 47.11 -41.72
N GLN A 826 -8.43 46.86 -41.67
CA GLN A 826 -8.98 45.60 -41.16
C GLN A 826 -8.59 44.43 -42.06
N ARG A 827 -8.70 44.56 -43.39
CA ARG A 827 -8.21 43.56 -44.35
C ARG A 827 -6.69 43.36 -44.24
N ASN A 828 -5.91 44.43 -43.97
CA ASN A 828 -4.48 44.34 -43.72
C ASN A 828 -4.20 43.63 -42.38
N VAL A 829 -4.97 43.89 -41.32
CA VAL A 829 -4.84 43.21 -40.02
C VAL A 829 -5.24 41.73 -40.12
N ASP A 830 -6.31 41.41 -40.85
CA ASP A 830 -6.72 40.02 -41.13
C ASP A 830 -5.66 39.29 -41.96
N GLN A 831 -5.11 39.94 -43.00
CA GLN A 831 -3.99 39.40 -43.78
C GLN A 831 -2.73 39.23 -42.93
N LEU A 832 -2.37 40.20 -42.09
CA LEU A 832 -1.24 40.10 -41.16
C LEU A 832 -1.47 39.03 -40.08
N ALA A 833 -2.72 38.75 -39.72
CA ALA A 833 -3.08 37.65 -38.82
C ALA A 833 -2.98 36.28 -39.51
N GLU A 834 -3.44 36.16 -40.77
CA GLU A 834 -3.21 34.96 -41.60
C GLU A 834 -1.73 34.74 -41.88
N GLU A 835 -0.96 35.80 -42.16
CA GLU A 835 0.50 35.75 -42.30
C GLU A 835 1.17 35.33 -40.99
N LEU A 836 0.83 35.95 -39.85
CA LEU A 836 1.35 35.56 -38.52
C LEU A 836 1.03 34.11 -38.18
N GLN A 837 -0.17 33.63 -38.48
CA GLN A 837 -0.53 32.22 -38.31
C GLN A 837 0.28 31.33 -39.26
N SER A 838 0.46 31.73 -40.52
CA SER A 838 1.32 31.00 -41.47
C SER A 838 2.78 30.96 -41.00
N PHE A 839 3.28 32.03 -40.37
CA PHE A 839 4.62 32.09 -39.80
C PHE A 839 4.72 31.28 -38.50
N ALA A 840 3.65 31.18 -37.71
CA ALA A 840 3.58 30.29 -36.55
C ALA A 840 3.60 28.81 -36.99
N ASP A 841 2.81 28.45 -38.00
CA ASP A 841 2.80 27.11 -38.61
C ASP A 841 4.16 26.78 -39.24
N GLN A 842 4.77 27.72 -39.97
CA GLN A 842 6.14 27.57 -40.50
C GLN A 842 7.17 27.44 -39.37
N LYS A 843 7.05 28.18 -38.27
CA LYS A 843 7.92 28.07 -37.09
C LYS A 843 7.79 26.70 -36.43
N GLN A 844 6.58 26.13 -36.34
CA GLN A 844 6.38 24.75 -35.88
C GLN A 844 7.01 23.74 -36.84
N LYS A 845 6.76 23.85 -38.16
CA LYS A 845 7.37 22.97 -39.18
C LYS A 845 8.90 23.03 -39.15
N ASN A 846 9.47 24.23 -39.05
CA ASN A 846 10.90 24.46 -38.91
C ASN A 846 11.46 23.88 -37.60
N LEU A 847 10.72 23.98 -36.48
CA LEU A 847 11.12 23.34 -35.21
C LEU A 847 11.16 21.80 -35.35
N PHE A 848 10.15 21.18 -35.98
CA PHE A 848 10.16 19.75 -36.25
C PHE A 848 11.27 19.32 -37.23
N GLU A 849 11.55 20.12 -38.27
CA GLU A 849 12.69 19.89 -39.16
C GLU A 849 14.04 20.02 -38.44
N ILE A 850 14.18 20.97 -37.51
CA ILE A 850 15.38 21.14 -36.68
C ILE A 850 15.53 19.97 -35.71
N GLN A 851 14.46 19.52 -35.04
CA GLN A 851 14.47 18.34 -34.18
C GLN A 851 14.85 17.07 -34.96
N MET A 852 14.31 16.88 -36.18
CA MET A 852 14.74 15.80 -37.07
C MET A 852 16.23 15.87 -37.39
N LYS A 853 16.74 17.05 -37.77
CA LYS A 853 18.18 17.26 -38.08
C LYS A 853 19.08 17.13 -36.83
N GLN A 854 18.56 17.41 -35.63
CA GLN A 854 19.22 17.16 -34.35
C GLN A 854 19.30 15.67 -34.03
N HIS A 855 18.22 14.90 -34.26
CA HIS A 855 18.27 13.44 -34.13
C HIS A 855 19.18 12.81 -35.19
N GLU A 856 19.14 13.28 -36.44
CA GLU A 856 20.07 12.84 -37.49
C GLU A 856 21.54 13.13 -37.12
N THR A 857 21.86 14.32 -36.61
CA THR A 857 23.22 14.63 -36.16
C THR A 857 23.64 13.79 -34.96
N ILE A 858 22.76 13.51 -33.99
CA ILE A 858 23.04 12.54 -32.91
C ILE A 858 23.35 11.14 -33.48
N TYR A 859 22.62 10.67 -34.51
CA TYR A 859 22.97 9.40 -35.17
C TYR A 859 24.31 9.48 -35.92
N TRP A 860 24.62 10.58 -36.60
CA TRP A 860 25.93 10.78 -37.25
C TRP A 860 27.08 10.86 -36.24
N GLU A 861 26.87 11.41 -35.04
CA GLU A 861 27.86 11.39 -33.96
C GLU A 861 28.02 9.99 -33.37
N GLN A 862 26.94 9.24 -33.15
CA GLN A 862 27.03 7.83 -32.76
C GLN A 862 27.75 6.97 -33.82
N VAL A 863 27.61 7.30 -35.11
CA VAL A 863 28.40 6.69 -36.21
C VAL A 863 29.88 7.10 -36.12
N ARG A 864 30.18 8.39 -35.92
CA ARG A 864 31.56 8.91 -35.74
C ARG A 864 32.28 8.27 -34.55
N GLU A 865 31.55 7.96 -33.49
CA GLU A 865 32.05 7.29 -32.28
C GLU A 865 32.06 5.75 -32.37
N GLY A 866 31.57 5.16 -33.47
CA GLY A 866 31.44 3.71 -33.62
C GLY A 866 30.37 3.06 -32.72
N ARG A 867 29.56 3.85 -32.01
CA ARG A 867 28.50 3.39 -31.09
C ARG A 867 27.17 3.06 -31.79
N TYR A 868 26.99 3.50 -33.04
CA TYR A 868 25.75 3.27 -33.80
C TYR A 868 25.60 1.83 -34.29
N ARG A 869 24.61 1.11 -33.72
CA ARG A 869 24.23 -0.24 -34.15
C ARG A 869 23.19 -0.17 -35.28
N ARG A 870 23.54 -0.65 -36.49
CA ARG A 870 22.60 -0.72 -37.61
C ARG A 870 21.37 -1.56 -37.24
N LEU A 871 20.18 -0.95 -37.29
CA LEU A 871 18.89 -1.60 -36.99
C LEU A 871 18.49 -2.68 -38.02
N CYS A 872 18.95 -2.53 -39.27
CA CYS A 872 18.74 -3.49 -40.35
C CYS A 872 20.12 -3.94 -40.91
N PRO A 873 20.51 -5.22 -40.81
CA PRO A 873 21.80 -5.69 -41.32
C PRO A 873 21.86 -5.86 -42.84
N SER A 874 20.74 -6.23 -43.48
CA SER A 874 20.65 -6.43 -44.93
C SER A 874 19.85 -5.32 -45.63
N TYR A 875 20.13 -5.12 -46.91
CA TYR A 875 19.39 -4.20 -47.78
C TYR A 875 17.87 -4.54 -47.82
N THR A 876 17.54 -5.82 -47.98
CA THR A 876 16.15 -6.32 -47.95
C THR A 876 15.43 -6.09 -46.61
N SER A 877 16.16 -6.17 -45.48
CA SER A 877 15.61 -5.85 -44.16
C SER A 877 15.35 -4.35 -44.00
N ALA A 878 16.18 -3.50 -44.62
CA ALA A 878 15.96 -2.06 -44.64
C ALA A 878 14.76 -1.69 -45.51
N GLU A 879 14.60 -2.29 -46.71
CA GLU A 879 13.40 -2.09 -47.56
C GLU A 879 12.11 -2.56 -46.87
N ALA A 880 12.15 -3.65 -46.10
CA ALA A 880 11.01 -4.14 -45.33
C ALA A 880 10.58 -3.18 -44.21
N GLU A 881 11.51 -2.70 -43.38
CA GLU A 881 11.20 -1.70 -42.34
C GLU A 881 10.87 -0.31 -42.92
N TYR A 882 11.48 0.07 -44.04
CA TYR A 882 11.11 1.28 -44.80
C TYR A 882 9.66 1.20 -45.28
N SER A 883 9.28 0.09 -45.93
CA SER A 883 7.90 -0.20 -46.34
C SER A 883 6.93 -0.22 -45.15
N ARG A 884 7.38 -0.70 -43.99
CA ARG A 884 6.61 -0.70 -42.73
C ARG A 884 6.42 0.72 -42.17
N GLN A 885 7.41 1.60 -42.28
CA GLN A 885 7.28 3.02 -41.92
C GLN A 885 6.37 3.76 -42.90
N LEU A 886 6.50 3.50 -44.21
CA LEU A 886 5.59 3.97 -45.26
C LEU A 886 4.13 3.58 -44.99
N GLY A 887 3.90 2.32 -44.62
CA GLY A 887 2.59 1.82 -44.19
C GLY A 887 2.05 2.53 -42.95
N LYS A 888 2.91 2.80 -41.95
CA LYS A 888 2.55 3.58 -40.76
C LYS A 888 2.18 5.02 -41.11
N VAL A 889 2.96 5.71 -41.95
CA VAL A 889 2.66 7.09 -42.41
C VAL A 889 1.30 7.15 -43.12
N ARG A 890 1.02 6.20 -44.02
CA ARG A 890 -0.29 6.09 -44.68
C ARG A 890 -1.42 5.80 -43.69
N SER A 891 -1.21 4.92 -42.70
CA SER A 891 -2.22 4.66 -41.66
C SER A 891 -2.45 5.86 -40.73
N LEU A 892 -1.43 6.68 -40.46
CA LEU A 892 -1.55 7.91 -39.69
C LEU A 892 -2.31 8.99 -40.46
N LEU A 893 -2.07 9.13 -41.77
CA LEU A 893 -2.90 9.97 -42.63
C LEU A 893 -4.37 9.52 -42.63
N MET A 894 -4.65 8.22 -42.76
CA MET A 894 -6.03 7.69 -42.62
C MET A 894 -6.65 7.91 -41.23
N VAL A 895 -5.85 8.14 -40.18
CA VAL A 895 -6.35 8.53 -38.85
C VAL A 895 -6.58 10.04 -38.77
N VAL A 896 -5.71 10.87 -39.37
CA VAL A 896 -5.91 12.32 -39.49
C VAL A 896 -7.14 12.64 -40.33
N ASP A 897 -7.32 12.02 -41.49
CA ASP A 897 -8.52 12.20 -42.33
C ASP A 897 -9.79 11.80 -41.58
N LYS A 898 -9.76 10.72 -40.77
CA LYS A 898 -10.89 10.35 -39.91
C LYS A 898 -11.18 11.39 -38.83
N LEU A 899 -10.15 11.87 -38.13
CA LEU A 899 -10.29 12.92 -37.12
C LEU A 899 -10.81 14.23 -37.72
N GLU A 900 -10.42 14.58 -38.96
CA GLU A 900 -10.98 15.71 -39.69
C GLU A 900 -12.48 15.54 -40.03
N THR A 901 -12.93 14.31 -40.32
CA THR A 901 -14.35 14.01 -40.58
C THR A 901 -15.20 13.86 -39.32
N GLU A 902 -14.63 13.33 -38.23
CA GLU A 902 -15.32 13.13 -36.95
C GLU A 902 -15.38 14.44 -36.14
N TYR A 903 -14.36 15.32 -36.26
CA TYR A 903 -14.23 16.56 -35.49
C TYR A 903 -13.82 17.76 -36.38
N PRO A 904 -14.75 18.38 -37.13
CA PRO A 904 -14.45 19.48 -38.06
C PRO A 904 -13.75 20.70 -37.43
N GLN A 905 -13.88 20.89 -36.12
CA GLN A 905 -13.22 21.97 -35.37
C GLN A 905 -11.69 21.77 -35.28
N VAL A 906 -11.24 20.51 -35.14
CA VAL A 906 -9.83 20.11 -34.99
C VAL A 906 -9.07 20.20 -36.33
N LYS A 907 -9.78 20.37 -37.45
CA LYS A 907 -9.21 20.46 -38.80
C LYS A 907 -8.18 21.59 -38.96
N ARG A 908 -8.31 22.70 -38.22
CA ARG A 908 -7.32 23.80 -38.25
C ARG A 908 -5.99 23.39 -37.61
N ASP A 909 -6.04 22.74 -36.45
CA ASP A 909 -4.85 22.37 -35.67
C ASP A 909 -4.06 21.21 -36.30
N MET A 910 -4.69 20.42 -37.17
CA MET A 910 -4.07 19.26 -37.83
C MET A 910 -3.35 19.59 -39.15
N VAL A 911 -3.54 20.78 -39.72
CA VAL A 911 -2.89 21.19 -41.00
C VAL A 911 -1.35 21.08 -40.95
N PRO A 912 -0.64 21.46 -39.86
CA PRO A 912 0.81 21.29 -39.79
C PRO A 912 1.22 19.82 -39.86
N VAL A 913 0.56 18.94 -39.10
CA VAL A 913 0.83 17.50 -39.04
C VAL A 913 0.54 16.83 -40.37
N ARG A 914 -0.62 17.13 -40.98
CA ARG A 914 -1.02 16.67 -42.31
C ARG A 914 0.04 17.00 -43.36
N SER A 915 0.44 18.27 -43.45
CA SER A 915 1.43 18.71 -44.43
C SER A 915 2.82 18.08 -44.24
N LEU A 916 3.20 17.71 -43.01
CA LEU A 916 4.45 16.98 -42.74
C LEU A 916 4.37 15.51 -43.18
N LEU A 917 3.22 14.85 -43.02
CA LEU A 917 3.00 13.47 -43.49
C LEU A 917 2.87 13.39 -45.02
N GLU A 918 2.19 14.35 -45.63
CA GLU A 918 2.09 14.48 -47.10
C GLU A 918 3.46 14.77 -47.73
N ARG A 919 4.24 15.70 -47.16
CA ARG A 919 5.61 16.03 -47.64
C ARG A 919 6.59 14.87 -47.46
N ARG A 920 6.41 14.02 -46.43
CA ARG A 920 7.15 12.75 -46.28
C ARG A 920 6.88 11.82 -47.46
N LEU A 921 5.62 11.63 -47.86
CA LEU A 921 5.24 10.79 -49.01
C LEU A 921 5.70 11.38 -50.35
N GLN A 922 5.63 12.71 -50.52
CA GLN A 922 6.11 13.40 -51.73
C GLN A 922 7.63 13.21 -51.92
N ALA A 923 8.42 13.42 -50.86
CA ALA A 923 9.87 13.19 -50.86
C ALA A 923 10.28 11.71 -50.97
N GLU A 924 9.33 10.78 -51.04
CA GLU A 924 9.52 9.37 -51.36
C GLU A 924 9.11 9.05 -52.81
N ALA A 925 8.08 9.72 -53.34
CA ALA A 925 7.73 9.69 -54.77
C ALA A 925 8.86 10.29 -55.63
N GLU A 926 9.37 11.47 -55.26
CA GLU A 926 10.53 12.11 -55.91
C GLU A 926 11.77 11.21 -55.92
N LYS A 927 11.97 10.39 -54.87
CA LYS A 927 13.07 9.41 -54.81
C LYS A 927 12.84 8.21 -55.71
N ALA A 928 11.59 7.76 -55.88
CA ALA A 928 11.26 6.70 -56.83
C ALA A 928 11.48 7.17 -58.28
N GLU A 929 11.12 8.41 -58.61
CA GLU A 929 11.41 9.01 -59.92
C GLU A 929 12.91 9.28 -60.13
N ALA A 930 13.64 9.73 -59.11
CA ALA A 930 15.10 9.87 -59.18
C ALA A 930 15.81 8.51 -59.37
N GLN A 931 15.24 7.40 -58.88
CA GLN A 931 15.78 6.05 -59.07
C GLN A 931 15.54 5.50 -60.49
N THR A 932 14.55 6.00 -61.24
CA THR A 932 14.35 5.64 -62.66
C THR A 932 15.20 6.47 -63.62
N THR A 933 15.87 7.52 -63.16
CA THR A 933 16.60 8.50 -63.98
C THR A 933 18.10 8.55 -63.71
N VAL A 934 18.79 7.40 -63.84
CA VAL A 934 20.27 7.33 -63.81
C VAL A 934 20.85 6.80 -65.11
N THR A 935 21.30 7.72 -65.97
CA THR A 935 22.36 7.49 -66.97
C THR A 935 23.45 8.57 -66.83
N PRO A 936 24.74 8.25 -67.04
CA PRO A 936 25.85 9.12 -66.63
C PRO A 936 26.39 10.00 -67.76
N VAL A 937 27.07 11.13 -67.43
CA VAL A 937 28.34 11.56 -68.07
C VAL A 937 29.02 12.78 -67.38
N ALA A 938 30.35 12.73 -67.33
CA ALA A 938 31.41 13.75 -67.18
C ALA A 938 31.28 15.10 -66.41
N ARG A 939 32.36 15.37 -65.65
CA ARG A 939 32.96 16.67 -65.26
C ARG A 939 33.17 17.64 -66.47
N PRO A 940 33.26 18.99 -66.28
CA PRO A 940 34.45 19.59 -65.62
C PRO A 940 34.36 20.97 -64.89
N VAL A 941 35.23 21.10 -63.87
CA VAL A 941 36.18 22.21 -63.55
C VAL A 941 35.70 23.68 -63.44
N ARG A 942 36.11 24.34 -62.33
CA ARG A 942 36.06 25.81 -62.09
C ARG A 942 36.94 26.61 -63.05
N LEU A 943 36.51 27.82 -63.44
CA LEU A 943 37.40 29.00 -63.45
C LEU A 943 36.64 30.34 -63.36
N VAL A 944 37.36 31.34 -62.87
CA VAL A 944 36.92 32.68 -62.45
C VAL A 944 36.76 33.64 -63.63
N LYS A 945 35.71 34.50 -63.65
CA LYS A 945 35.87 35.97 -63.83
C LYS A 945 34.62 36.83 -63.62
N SER A 946 34.93 38.09 -63.33
CA SER A 946 34.13 39.31 -63.14
C SER A 946 33.24 39.74 -64.31
N GLY A 947 32.19 40.53 -64.04
CA GLY A 947 31.63 41.47 -65.02
C GLY A 947 30.28 42.09 -64.66
N GLU A 948 30.20 43.41 -64.83
CA GLU A 948 29.06 44.34 -65.04
C GLU A 948 27.74 43.76 -65.62
N GLY A 949 26.56 44.39 -65.49
CA GLY A 949 26.18 45.65 -64.83
C GLY A 949 24.93 46.33 -65.47
N THR A 950 24.40 47.36 -64.79
CA THR A 950 23.45 48.40 -65.30
C THR A 950 21.95 48.12 -65.53
N ARG A 951 21.13 49.11 -65.10
CA ARG A 951 19.93 49.71 -65.73
C ARG A 951 18.57 48.95 -65.84
N SER A 952 17.69 49.34 -64.90
CA SER A 952 16.29 49.80 -65.08
C SER A 952 16.01 50.74 -66.28
N PRO A 953 14.75 51.18 -66.60
CA PRO A 953 13.42 50.82 -66.04
C PRO A 953 12.36 50.31 -67.10
N PRO A 954 11.21 50.98 -67.38
CA PRO A 954 9.80 50.57 -67.12
C PRO A 954 9.07 50.14 -68.44
N PRO A 955 7.73 50.28 -68.72
CA PRO A 955 6.58 50.83 -67.96
C PRO A 955 5.19 50.14 -68.13
N GLU A 956 4.17 50.76 -67.49
CA GLU A 956 2.77 51.00 -67.93
C GLU A 956 1.89 49.95 -68.65
N GLY A 957 0.66 49.79 -68.13
CA GLY A 957 -0.55 49.36 -68.86
C GLY A 957 -0.76 47.83 -68.98
N ILE A 958 -1.95 47.27 -68.77
CA ILE A 958 -3.30 47.83 -68.50
C ILE A 958 -3.89 47.12 -67.27
#